data_AF-V3ZXM7-F1
#
_entry.id   AF-V3ZXM7-F1
#
_cell.length_a   1.000
_cell.length_b   1.000
_cell.length_c   1.000
_cell.angle_alpha   90.00
_cell.angle_beta   90.00
_cell.angle_gamma   90.00
#
_symmetry.space_group_name_H-M   'P 1'
#
loop_
_entity.id
_entity.type
_entity.pdbx_description
1 polymer ?
#
loop_
_entity_poly.entity_id
_entity_poly.type
_entity_poly.pdbx_seq_one_letter_code
_entity_poly.pdbx_strand_id
1 'polypeptide(L)'
;METMFEKLSKAEDCKSLLKKHLSKEVFDKLKDKKTTLGGTLADCIRSGVENLESGVGIYACDPEAYTVFADALDPVIKDYHKIPDNKAIKHPACDLGDPEKLKFEDLDPEGKFVVSTRVRVGRSHDNFGFPPILTKEQREDMEKKTTEAFDGLPEGLKGSYHPLEGMDADTQKQLTEDHFLFNDHDRFLRAAGGYNDWPTGRGIYFNEEKNFLVWVNEEDHLRIISMQKGGDLGAVYKRLVTAIKALEKKLTFARNDRLGFLTFCPTNLGTTLRASVHVKIPNLAAQPNFKEVCDKYNLQARGIHGEHTESVGGVYDVSNKRRLGLTELEAVTEMYNGVKEIIKQEKELSWKPESIEDMYEHVSKAKNCKSLMKKYFTKDVMEKLKDKKTSHGATLMDCIYSGVMNLDSGVGIYAADPESYTVFADILDPVIKEYHKLKPSDTITHPAFDLGDIENLPFPDLDPEGNMIVSTRIRVGRSHKEFAFPPVLTKEDRVKMEKVSVDALTSLGDELKGKYHPLDGMNKETQDQLTADHFLFNDHDRFLKAAGGYNDWPTGRGIYFNEEKNFLVWVNEEDHLRIISMQKGGDLGAVYKRLVKAINALSEKLSFAREDRLGFLTFCPSNLGTTLRASVHIKIPHLAAKKDFKHICDKLKLQARGIHGEHTESVGGVYDISNKRRLGISEIDAVKEMYNGVQEIIRIEKDLASGKGTKSSSCTVL
;
A
#
# COMPACT_ATOMS: atom_id res chain seq x y z
N MET A 1 -4.62 -34.98 32.30
CA MET A 1 -5.51 -33.85 31.98
C MET A 1 -5.23 -32.61 32.81
N GLU A 2 -5.30 -32.64 34.15
CA GLU A 2 -5.07 -31.44 34.99
C GLU A 2 -3.73 -30.74 34.68
N THR A 3 -2.63 -31.49 34.53
CA THR A 3 -1.31 -30.95 34.15
C THR A 3 -1.31 -30.23 32.79
N MET A 4 -2.10 -30.71 31.82
CA MET A 4 -2.20 -30.09 30.49
C MET A 4 -2.93 -28.75 30.58
N PHE A 5 -4.03 -28.71 31.34
CA PHE A 5 -4.77 -27.48 31.58
C PHE A 5 -3.95 -26.46 32.37
N GLU A 6 -3.24 -26.88 33.41
CA GLU A 6 -2.33 -26.00 34.16
C GLU A 6 -1.24 -25.41 33.26
N LYS A 7 -0.62 -26.22 32.39
CA LYS A 7 0.41 -25.74 31.46
C LYS A 7 -0.15 -24.67 30.51
N LEU A 8 -1.33 -24.91 29.94
CA LEU A 8 -1.98 -23.98 29.01
C LEU A 8 -2.41 -22.68 29.72
N SER A 9 -3.03 -22.79 30.89
CA SER A 9 -3.57 -21.64 31.63
C SER A 9 -2.47 -20.72 32.19
N LYS A 10 -1.33 -21.28 32.61
CA LYS A 10 -0.16 -20.53 33.11
C LYS A 10 0.72 -19.91 32.02
N ALA A 11 0.52 -20.28 30.75
CA ALA A 11 1.38 -19.82 29.65
C ALA A 11 1.02 -18.39 29.22
N GLU A 12 1.62 -17.35 29.83
CA GLU A 12 1.27 -15.93 29.60
C GLU A 12 1.27 -15.52 28.12
N ASP A 13 2.28 -15.95 27.35
CA ASP A 13 2.46 -15.59 25.93
C ASP A 13 1.58 -16.38 24.94
N CYS A 14 0.88 -17.42 25.39
CA CYS A 14 0.00 -18.20 24.53
C CYS A 14 -1.22 -17.36 24.12
N LYS A 15 -1.43 -17.22 22.80
CA LYS A 15 -2.55 -16.48 22.18
C LYS A 15 -3.54 -17.39 21.43
N SER A 16 -3.44 -18.70 21.64
CA SER A 16 -4.28 -19.67 20.94
C SER A 16 -5.77 -19.48 21.25
N LEU A 17 -6.62 -19.77 20.26
CA LEU A 17 -8.07 -19.82 20.47
C LEU A 17 -8.45 -20.87 21.52
N LEU A 18 -7.74 -21.99 21.57
CA LEU A 18 -7.89 -22.99 22.64
C LEU A 18 -7.74 -22.34 24.02
N LYS A 19 -6.65 -21.63 24.29
CA LYS A 19 -6.43 -20.98 25.60
C LYS A 19 -7.48 -19.92 25.89
N LYS A 20 -7.88 -19.16 24.86
CA LYS A 20 -8.92 -18.12 24.99
C LYS A 20 -10.26 -18.71 25.47
N HIS A 21 -10.62 -19.90 25.00
CA HIS A 21 -11.97 -20.45 25.17
C HIS A 21 -12.06 -21.63 26.15
N LEU A 22 -10.95 -22.31 26.48
CA LEU A 22 -10.95 -23.39 27.46
C LEU A 22 -10.81 -22.83 28.88
N SER A 23 -11.94 -22.42 29.47
CA SER A 23 -11.99 -21.99 30.88
C SER A 23 -11.88 -23.19 31.84
N LYS A 24 -11.60 -22.93 33.13
CA LYS A 24 -11.60 -23.98 34.16
C LYS A 24 -12.96 -24.68 34.27
N GLU A 25 -14.04 -23.93 34.16
CA GLU A 25 -15.42 -24.46 34.14
C GLU A 25 -15.65 -25.42 32.95
N VAL A 26 -15.28 -25.00 31.73
CA VAL A 26 -15.40 -25.84 30.53
C VAL A 26 -14.52 -27.07 30.65
N PHE A 27 -13.27 -26.92 31.13
CA PHE A 27 -12.37 -28.03 31.36
C PHE A 27 -12.95 -29.04 32.36
N ASP A 28 -13.42 -28.60 33.53
CA ASP A 28 -13.97 -29.49 34.55
C ASP A 28 -15.23 -30.21 34.07
N LYS A 29 -16.04 -29.56 33.22
CA LYS A 29 -17.22 -30.18 32.58
C LYS A 29 -16.86 -31.29 31.58
N LEU A 30 -15.70 -31.22 30.93
CA LEU A 30 -15.34 -32.05 29.79
C LEU A 30 -14.24 -33.08 30.07
N LYS A 31 -13.41 -32.89 31.12
CA LYS A 31 -12.17 -33.67 31.33
C LYS A 31 -12.34 -35.18 31.46
N ASP A 32 -13.50 -35.63 31.93
CA ASP A 32 -13.81 -37.05 32.13
C ASP A 32 -14.72 -37.64 31.04
N LYS A 33 -15.14 -36.83 30.05
CA LYS A 33 -15.96 -37.30 28.94
C LYS A 33 -15.14 -38.06 27.91
N LYS A 34 -15.79 -39.02 27.25
CA LYS A 34 -15.25 -39.77 26.12
C LYS A 34 -16.27 -39.84 24.99
N THR A 35 -15.79 -39.89 23.76
CA THR A 35 -16.60 -40.24 22.60
C THR A 35 -16.86 -41.76 22.57
N THR A 36 -17.79 -42.19 21.74
CA THR A 36 -18.10 -43.60 21.49
C THR A 36 -16.91 -44.39 20.96
N LEU A 37 -16.00 -43.73 20.24
CA LEU A 37 -14.74 -44.31 19.76
C LEU A 37 -13.60 -44.22 20.79
N GLY A 38 -13.87 -43.70 21.99
CA GLY A 38 -12.91 -43.66 23.10
C GLY A 38 -12.03 -42.42 23.13
N GLY A 39 -12.24 -41.45 22.23
CA GLY A 39 -11.50 -40.19 22.19
C GLY A 39 -11.82 -39.28 23.37
N THR A 40 -10.81 -38.53 23.80
CA THR A 40 -10.84 -37.69 25.00
C THR A 40 -10.56 -36.22 24.66
N LEU A 41 -10.87 -35.33 25.61
CA LEU A 41 -10.43 -33.94 25.49
C LEU A 41 -8.90 -33.82 25.41
N ALA A 42 -8.15 -34.76 26.01
CA ALA A 42 -6.69 -34.79 25.95
C ALA A 42 -6.19 -34.88 24.51
N ASP A 43 -6.82 -35.74 23.73
CA ASP A 43 -6.50 -35.97 22.32
C ASP A 43 -6.76 -34.71 21.48
N CYS A 44 -7.81 -33.97 21.82
CA CYS A 44 -8.18 -32.75 21.13
C CYS A 44 -7.20 -31.59 21.38
N ILE A 45 -6.72 -31.43 22.62
CA ILE A 45 -5.96 -30.23 23.05
C ILE A 45 -4.44 -30.43 23.06
N ARG A 46 -3.95 -31.67 22.86
CA ARG A 46 -2.52 -32.02 23.00
C ARG A 46 -1.61 -31.09 22.21
N SER A 47 -1.93 -30.85 20.95
CA SER A 47 -1.13 -30.01 20.06
C SER A 47 -0.94 -28.58 20.59
N GLY A 48 -2.00 -27.92 21.05
CA GLY A 48 -1.91 -26.56 21.58
C GLY A 48 -1.26 -26.46 22.97
N VAL A 49 -1.29 -27.55 23.75
CA VAL A 49 -0.59 -27.63 25.04
C VAL A 49 0.92 -27.86 24.85
N GLU A 50 1.31 -28.62 23.83
CA GLU A 50 2.71 -28.84 23.48
C GLU A 50 3.32 -27.65 22.74
N ASN A 51 2.54 -27.03 21.85
CA ASN A 51 2.94 -25.91 20.99
C ASN A 51 2.14 -24.66 21.33
N LEU A 52 2.55 -23.96 22.39
CA LEU A 52 1.82 -22.83 22.99
C LEU A 52 1.71 -21.60 22.08
N GLU A 53 2.54 -21.51 21.05
CA GLU A 53 2.52 -20.48 20.02
C GLU A 53 1.50 -20.76 18.88
N SER A 54 0.78 -21.89 18.91
CA SER A 54 -0.28 -22.18 17.94
C SER A 54 -1.37 -21.09 17.96
N GLY A 55 -1.83 -20.67 16.78
CA GLY A 55 -2.94 -19.72 16.68
C GLY A 55 -4.30 -20.31 17.08
N VAL A 56 -4.51 -21.61 16.87
CA VAL A 56 -5.79 -22.30 17.14
C VAL A 56 -5.66 -23.26 18.32
N GLY A 57 -4.75 -24.22 18.24
CA GLY A 57 -4.36 -25.09 19.35
C GLY A 57 -5.26 -26.29 19.63
N ILE A 58 -6.32 -26.55 18.87
CA ILE A 58 -7.26 -27.66 19.10
C ILE A 58 -7.59 -28.39 17.80
N TYR A 59 -7.67 -29.73 17.89
CA TYR A 59 -8.15 -30.64 16.86
C TYR A 59 -9.32 -31.48 17.40
N ALA A 60 -10.09 -32.12 16.54
CA ALA A 60 -11.08 -33.12 16.94
C ALA A 60 -10.44 -34.50 17.04
N CYS A 61 -10.79 -35.33 18.03
CA CYS A 61 -10.28 -36.71 18.08
C CYS A 61 -11.04 -37.68 17.16
N ASP A 62 -12.29 -37.38 16.84
CA ASP A 62 -13.16 -38.12 15.92
C ASP A 62 -14.38 -37.25 15.53
N PRO A 63 -15.24 -37.70 14.61
CA PRO A 63 -16.44 -36.94 14.23
C PRO A 63 -17.37 -36.56 15.41
N GLU A 64 -17.47 -37.40 16.43
CA GLU A 64 -18.34 -37.17 17.59
C GLU A 64 -17.77 -36.14 18.58
N ALA A 65 -16.45 -35.90 18.53
CA ALA A 65 -15.77 -34.88 19.33
C ALA A 65 -16.44 -33.50 19.21
N TYR A 66 -16.93 -33.15 18.02
CA TYR A 66 -17.66 -31.90 17.75
C TYR A 66 -19.00 -31.79 18.50
N THR A 67 -19.52 -32.90 19.02
CA THR A 67 -20.72 -32.93 19.87
C THR A 67 -20.35 -33.09 21.34
N VAL A 68 -19.48 -34.05 21.67
CA VAL A 68 -19.09 -34.37 23.06
C VAL A 68 -18.32 -33.22 23.72
N PHE A 69 -17.41 -32.58 22.97
CA PHE A 69 -16.55 -31.48 23.41
C PHE A 69 -16.98 -30.13 22.81
N ALA A 70 -18.25 -29.98 22.42
CA ALA A 70 -18.79 -28.78 21.79
C ALA A 70 -18.53 -27.50 22.63
N ASP A 71 -18.58 -27.57 23.96
CA ASP A 71 -18.33 -26.41 24.83
C ASP A 71 -16.90 -25.84 24.67
N ALA A 72 -15.92 -26.64 24.20
CA ALA A 72 -14.57 -26.21 23.90
C ALA A 72 -14.38 -25.89 22.40
N LEU A 73 -14.96 -26.71 21.51
CA LEU A 73 -14.77 -26.58 20.06
C LEU A 73 -15.64 -25.46 19.44
N ASP A 74 -16.91 -25.33 19.82
CA ASP A 74 -17.84 -24.36 19.21
C ASP A 74 -17.35 -22.90 19.37
N PRO A 75 -16.86 -22.44 20.54
CA PRO A 75 -16.32 -21.09 20.67
C PRO A 75 -15.09 -20.85 19.80
N VAL A 76 -14.20 -21.84 19.67
CA VAL A 76 -13.04 -21.78 18.77
C VAL A 76 -13.48 -21.70 17.30
N ILE A 77 -14.46 -22.51 16.90
CA ILE A 77 -15.04 -22.51 15.55
C ILE A 77 -15.67 -21.15 15.26
N LYS A 78 -16.47 -20.61 16.18
CA LYS A 78 -17.11 -19.30 16.01
C LYS A 78 -16.08 -18.19 15.84
N ASP A 79 -15.07 -18.16 16.70
CA ASP A 79 -14.03 -17.14 16.63
C ASP A 79 -13.21 -17.23 15.34
N TYR A 80 -12.76 -18.43 14.97
CA TYR A 80 -11.97 -18.63 13.76
C TYR A 80 -12.75 -18.26 12.49
N HIS A 81 -13.98 -18.79 12.35
CA HIS A 81 -14.84 -18.55 11.18
C HIS A 81 -15.63 -17.25 11.25
N LYS A 82 -15.36 -16.39 12.25
CA LYS A 82 -15.98 -15.07 12.44
C LYS A 82 -17.51 -15.12 12.50
N ILE A 83 -18.04 -16.16 13.16
CA ILE A 83 -19.46 -16.30 13.45
C ILE A 83 -19.75 -15.53 14.76
N PRO A 84 -20.68 -14.56 14.77
CA PRO A 84 -21.04 -13.82 15.98
C PRO A 84 -21.49 -14.76 17.11
N ASP A 85 -21.11 -14.46 18.35
CA ASP A 85 -21.40 -15.32 19.52
C ASP A 85 -22.91 -15.59 19.70
N ASN A 86 -23.73 -14.59 19.38
CA ASN A 86 -25.19 -14.67 19.43
C ASN A 86 -25.84 -15.46 18.28
N LYS A 87 -25.07 -15.96 17.32
CA LYS A 87 -25.55 -16.80 16.23
C LYS A 87 -25.16 -18.26 16.43
N ALA A 88 -26.07 -19.15 16.08
CA ALA A 88 -25.79 -20.58 16.00
C ALA A 88 -24.89 -20.86 14.79
N ILE A 89 -24.00 -21.84 14.93
CA ILE A 89 -23.20 -22.34 13.81
C ILE A 89 -24.16 -23.10 12.88
N LYS A 90 -24.19 -22.69 11.61
CA LYS A 90 -25.03 -23.29 10.56
C LYS A 90 -24.22 -23.46 9.29
N HIS A 91 -24.47 -24.55 8.58
CA HIS A 91 -23.89 -24.80 7.28
C HIS A 91 -24.98 -25.33 6.33
N PRO A 92 -25.02 -24.89 5.06
CA PRO A 92 -26.00 -25.39 4.11
C PRO A 92 -25.78 -26.88 3.76
N ALA A 93 -26.73 -27.45 3.03
CA ALA A 93 -26.50 -28.72 2.33
C ALA A 93 -25.32 -28.59 1.36
N CYS A 94 -24.61 -29.70 1.13
CA CYS A 94 -23.56 -29.76 0.10
C CYS A 94 -24.18 -29.38 -1.25
N ASP A 95 -23.58 -28.41 -1.94
CA ASP A 95 -23.96 -28.03 -3.29
C ASP A 95 -22.72 -27.72 -4.11
N LEU A 96 -22.32 -28.71 -4.89
CA LEU A 96 -21.21 -28.63 -5.83
C LEU A 96 -21.60 -27.93 -7.15
N GLY A 97 -22.89 -27.63 -7.35
CA GLY A 97 -23.44 -27.16 -8.61
C GLY A 97 -23.56 -28.25 -9.69
N ASP A 98 -24.07 -27.83 -10.84
CA ASP A 98 -24.10 -28.63 -12.06
C ASP A 98 -22.84 -28.37 -12.88
N PRO A 99 -21.92 -29.35 -13.04
CA PRO A 99 -20.66 -29.17 -13.76
C PRO A 99 -20.82 -28.75 -15.21
N GLU A 100 -21.96 -29.03 -15.85
CA GLU A 100 -22.23 -28.65 -17.24
C GLU A 100 -22.80 -27.23 -17.36
N LYS A 101 -23.15 -26.59 -16.23
CA LYS A 101 -23.71 -25.22 -16.19
C LYS A 101 -22.84 -24.23 -15.44
N LEU A 102 -21.59 -24.60 -15.12
CA LEU A 102 -20.63 -23.71 -14.50
C LEU A 102 -20.32 -22.54 -15.45
N LYS A 103 -20.31 -21.31 -14.92
CA LYS A 103 -20.06 -20.08 -15.67
C LYS A 103 -18.68 -19.47 -15.35
N PHE A 104 -17.69 -20.32 -15.13
CA PHE A 104 -16.32 -19.89 -14.88
C PHE A 104 -15.57 -19.86 -16.21
N GLU A 105 -15.42 -18.67 -16.78
CA GLU A 105 -14.49 -18.42 -17.88
C GLU A 105 -13.05 -18.50 -17.35
N ASP A 106 -12.06 -18.71 -18.22
CA ASP A 106 -10.65 -18.64 -17.84
C ASP A 106 -10.36 -17.26 -17.20
N LEU A 107 -9.77 -17.28 -15.99
CA LEU A 107 -9.41 -16.08 -15.24
C LEU A 107 -8.35 -15.24 -15.96
N ASP A 108 -7.54 -15.85 -16.82
CA ASP A 108 -6.46 -15.22 -17.54
C ASP A 108 -6.19 -15.92 -18.89
N PRO A 109 -7.05 -15.72 -19.91
CA PRO A 109 -6.92 -16.39 -21.20
C PRO A 109 -5.60 -16.10 -21.94
N GLU A 110 -4.94 -14.99 -21.62
CA GLU A 110 -3.66 -14.58 -22.22
C GLU A 110 -2.44 -15.13 -21.46
N GLY A 111 -2.63 -15.76 -20.29
CA GLY A 111 -1.56 -16.35 -19.48
C GLY A 111 -0.57 -15.34 -18.90
N LYS A 112 -0.97 -14.08 -18.71
CA LYS A 112 -0.10 -12.98 -18.23
C LYS A 112 0.07 -12.96 -16.71
N PHE A 113 -0.97 -13.32 -15.97
CA PHE A 113 -1.10 -13.17 -14.52
C PHE A 113 -1.13 -14.52 -13.79
N VAL A 114 -1.97 -15.47 -14.23
CA VAL A 114 -2.20 -16.72 -13.49
C VAL A 114 -1.19 -17.80 -13.90
N VAL A 115 -0.40 -18.27 -12.94
CA VAL A 115 0.59 -19.34 -13.12
C VAL A 115 -0.10 -20.71 -13.08
N SER A 116 -0.97 -20.92 -12.09
CA SER A 116 -1.68 -22.19 -11.89
C SER A 116 -2.93 -22.00 -11.06
N THR A 117 -3.90 -22.89 -11.28
CA THR A 117 -5.15 -22.95 -10.54
C THR A 117 -5.27 -24.30 -9.83
N ARG A 118 -5.75 -24.29 -8.60
CA ARG A 118 -5.87 -25.48 -7.75
C ARG A 118 -7.11 -25.39 -6.88
N VAL A 119 -7.89 -26.47 -6.83
CA VAL A 119 -9.01 -26.63 -5.89
C VAL A 119 -8.82 -27.91 -5.09
N ARG A 120 -8.96 -27.83 -3.77
CA ARG A 120 -8.93 -29.00 -2.89
C ARG A 120 -10.12 -29.03 -1.93
N VAL A 121 -10.51 -30.24 -1.53
CA VAL A 121 -11.41 -30.51 -0.40
C VAL A 121 -10.81 -31.58 0.51
N GLY A 122 -11.09 -31.48 1.81
CA GLY A 122 -10.92 -32.56 2.78
C GLY A 122 -12.20 -33.39 2.92
N ARG A 123 -12.07 -34.71 3.08
CA ARG A 123 -13.16 -35.64 3.41
C ARG A 123 -12.69 -36.66 4.43
N SER A 124 -13.56 -36.97 5.38
CA SER A 124 -13.31 -37.98 6.41
C SER A 124 -14.38 -39.04 6.34
N HIS A 125 -14.00 -40.32 6.35
CA HIS A 125 -14.94 -41.43 6.53
C HIS A 125 -15.76 -41.28 7.82
N ASP A 126 -17.03 -41.67 7.76
CA ASP A 126 -18.00 -41.55 8.87
C ASP A 126 -17.82 -42.59 10.00
N ASN A 127 -17.17 -43.72 9.69
CA ASN A 127 -17.04 -44.86 10.60
C ASN A 127 -15.63 -45.00 11.22
N PHE A 128 -14.76 -44.00 11.07
CA PHE A 128 -13.39 -44.03 11.59
C PHE A 128 -13.11 -42.82 12.48
N GLY A 129 -12.28 -43.01 13.51
CA GLY A 129 -11.75 -41.92 14.32
C GLY A 129 -10.71 -41.10 13.55
N PHE A 130 -10.40 -39.90 14.02
CA PHE A 130 -9.31 -39.09 13.45
C PHE A 130 -7.93 -39.58 13.96
N PRO A 131 -6.81 -39.05 13.45
CA PRO A 131 -5.48 -39.59 13.74
C PRO A 131 -5.10 -39.92 15.19
N PRO A 132 -5.48 -39.14 16.23
CA PRO A 132 -5.03 -39.43 17.59
C PRO A 132 -5.57 -40.74 18.18
N ILE A 133 -6.70 -41.24 17.68
CA ILE A 133 -7.35 -42.47 18.21
C ILE A 133 -7.49 -43.58 17.17
N LEU A 134 -7.15 -43.30 15.91
CA LEU A 134 -7.17 -44.28 14.84
C LEU A 134 -6.04 -45.31 15.06
N THR A 135 -6.40 -46.59 15.20
CA THR A 135 -5.40 -47.66 15.33
C THR A 135 -4.69 -47.92 14.00
N LYS A 136 -3.54 -48.61 14.05
CA LYS A 136 -2.81 -49.04 12.84
C LYS A 136 -3.70 -49.85 11.89
N GLU A 137 -4.41 -50.85 12.41
CA GLU A 137 -5.28 -51.74 11.63
C GLU A 137 -6.46 -50.98 11.02
N GLN A 138 -7.05 -50.04 11.77
CA GLN A 138 -8.12 -49.18 11.25
C GLN A 138 -7.61 -48.25 10.14
N ARG A 139 -6.38 -47.76 10.25
CA ARG A 139 -5.75 -46.92 9.22
C ARG A 139 -5.51 -47.70 7.93
N GLU A 140 -5.01 -48.93 8.03
CA GLU A 140 -4.84 -49.85 6.89
C GLU A 140 -6.20 -50.24 6.27
N ASP A 141 -7.23 -50.53 7.07
CA ASP A 141 -8.57 -50.83 6.57
C ASP A 141 -9.18 -49.64 5.82
N MET A 142 -8.98 -48.43 6.34
CA MET A 142 -9.44 -47.20 5.71
C MET A 142 -8.67 -46.88 4.42
N GLU A 143 -7.35 -47.11 4.39
CA GLU A 143 -6.55 -47.04 3.17
C GLU A 143 -7.09 -48.01 2.12
N LYS A 144 -7.32 -49.27 2.49
CA LYS A 144 -7.87 -50.30 1.60
C LYS A 144 -9.23 -49.91 1.04
N LYS A 145 -10.18 -49.49 1.88
CA LYS A 145 -11.51 -49.01 1.45
C LYS A 145 -11.41 -47.84 0.48
N THR A 146 -10.47 -46.94 0.74
CA THR A 146 -10.23 -45.77 -0.12
C THR A 146 -9.66 -46.20 -1.48
N THR A 147 -8.67 -47.09 -1.49
CA THR A 147 -8.03 -47.53 -2.75
C THR A 147 -8.97 -48.34 -3.63
N GLU A 148 -9.81 -49.20 -3.05
CA GLU A 148 -10.90 -49.89 -3.76
C GLU A 148 -11.93 -48.90 -4.37
N ALA A 149 -12.07 -47.69 -3.80
CA ALA A 149 -12.93 -46.66 -4.35
C ALA A 149 -12.35 -46.02 -5.62
N PHE A 150 -11.02 -45.99 -5.77
CA PHE A 150 -10.37 -45.43 -6.95
C PHE A 150 -10.68 -46.21 -8.24
N ASP A 151 -10.98 -47.52 -8.14
CA ASP A 151 -11.43 -48.32 -9.29
C ASP A 151 -12.71 -47.79 -9.94
N GLY A 152 -13.51 -47.02 -9.19
CA GLY A 152 -14.74 -46.39 -9.67
C GLY A 152 -14.54 -45.04 -10.39
N LEU A 153 -13.30 -44.54 -10.47
CA LEU A 153 -13.01 -43.26 -11.13
C LEU A 153 -13.18 -43.38 -12.65
N PRO A 154 -13.86 -42.41 -13.29
CA PRO A 154 -14.11 -42.44 -14.73
C PRO A 154 -12.84 -42.17 -15.55
N GLU A 155 -12.94 -42.33 -16.87
CA GLU A 155 -11.89 -41.95 -17.81
C GLU A 155 -11.43 -40.49 -17.62
N GLY A 156 -10.13 -40.24 -17.75
CA GLY A 156 -9.48 -38.97 -17.41
C GLY A 156 -9.22 -38.72 -15.92
N LEU A 157 -9.74 -39.58 -15.03
CA LEU A 157 -9.43 -39.60 -13.60
C LEU A 157 -8.72 -40.89 -13.16
N LYS A 158 -8.56 -41.86 -14.07
CA LYS A 158 -7.83 -43.10 -13.84
C LYS A 158 -6.33 -42.83 -13.66
N GLY A 159 -5.69 -43.67 -12.87
CA GLY A 159 -4.36 -43.45 -12.35
C GLY A 159 -3.93 -44.53 -11.39
N SER A 160 -2.85 -44.27 -10.68
CA SER A 160 -2.21 -45.22 -9.78
C SER A 160 -2.15 -44.71 -8.34
N TYR A 161 -2.33 -45.64 -7.40
CA TYR A 161 -2.08 -45.39 -5.99
C TYR A 161 -0.64 -45.79 -5.63
N HIS A 162 0.04 -44.92 -4.91
CA HIS A 162 1.41 -45.11 -4.45
C HIS A 162 1.42 -45.04 -2.91
N PRO A 163 1.51 -46.18 -2.21
CA PRO A 163 1.69 -46.18 -0.76
C PRO A 163 3.03 -45.54 -0.42
N LEU A 164 3.08 -44.79 0.68
CA LEU A 164 4.33 -44.26 1.24
C LEU A 164 5.19 -45.40 1.82
N GLU A 165 4.55 -46.43 2.37
CA GLU A 165 5.23 -47.62 2.84
C GLU A 165 5.84 -48.39 1.66
N GLY A 166 7.17 -48.52 1.68
CA GLY A 166 7.93 -49.16 0.59
C GLY A 166 8.18 -48.27 -0.64
N MET A 167 7.81 -46.98 -0.61
CA MET A 167 8.16 -46.04 -1.69
C MET A 167 9.68 -45.84 -1.74
N ASP A 168 10.27 -45.99 -2.93
CA ASP A 168 11.69 -45.77 -3.12
C ASP A 168 12.06 -44.27 -3.08
N ALA A 169 13.32 -43.98 -2.76
CA ALA A 169 13.79 -42.61 -2.54
C ALA A 169 13.73 -41.72 -3.79
N ASP A 170 13.89 -42.30 -4.99
CA ASP A 170 13.84 -41.54 -6.24
C ASP A 170 12.40 -41.14 -6.57
N THR A 171 11.44 -42.06 -6.41
CA THR A 171 10.01 -41.75 -6.50
C THR A 171 9.60 -40.71 -5.46
N GLN A 172 10.03 -40.87 -4.21
CA GLN A 172 9.72 -39.92 -3.14
C GLN A 172 10.24 -38.52 -3.45
N LYS A 173 11.49 -38.43 -3.93
CA LYS A 173 12.12 -37.18 -4.34
C LYS A 173 11.37 -36.53 -5.50
N GLN A 174 11.06 -37.28 -6.56
CA GLN A 174 10.33 -36.77 -7.72
C GLN A 174 8.95 -36.24 -7.32
N LEU A 175 8.19 -36.98 -6.51
CA LEU A 175 6.86 -36.53 -6.05
C LEU A 175 6.96 -35.31 -5.13
N THR A 176 8.04 -35.14 -4.39
CA THR A 176 8.29 -33.94 -3.58
C THR A 176 8.60 -32.73 -4.47
N GLU A 177 9.45 -32.91 -5.49
CA GLU A 177 9.80 -31.88 -6.48
C GLU A 177 8.60 -31.46 -7.34
N ASP A 178 7.72 -32.40 -7.67
CA ASP A 178 6.44 -32.15 -8.36
C ASP A 178 5.41 -31.44 -7.46
N HIS A 179 5.71 -31.24 -6.16
CA HIS A 179 4.81 -30.75 -5.12
C HIS A 179 3.58 -31.64 -4.88
N PHE A 180 3.73 -32.95 -5.12
CA PHE A 180 2.67 -33.94 -4.98
C PHE A 180 2.70 -34.61 -3.62
N LEU A 181 3.88 -34.87 -3.07
CA LEU A 181 4.02 -35.60 -1.82
C LEU A 181 3.91 -34.69 -0.59
N PHE A 182 3.28 -35.22 0.45
CA PHE A 182 3.28 -34.65 1.80
C PHE A 182 4.37 -35.29 2.67
N ASN A 183 4.71 -34.65 3.80
CA ASN A 183 5.75 -35.12 4.73
C ASN A 183 5.27 -35.08 6.18
N ASP A 184 6.12 -35.57 7.10
CA ASP A 184 5.83 -35.66 8.53
C ASP A 184 6.49 -34.56 9.38
N HIS A 185 6.87 -33.42 8.78
CA HIS A 185 7.64 -32.39 9.48
C HIS A 185 6.80 -31.40 10.29
N ASP A 186 5.47 -31.39 10.16
CA ASP A 186 4.62 -30.47 10.91
C ASP A 186 4.52 -30.89 12.40
N ARG A 187 5.17 -30.12 13.27
CA ARG A 187 5.18 -30.40 14.72
C ARG A 187 3.80 -30.25 15.39
N PHE A 188 2.91 -29.41 14.86
CA PHE A 188 1.54 -29.28 15.40
C PHE A 188 0.74 -30.54 15.07
N LEU A 189 0.84 -31.02 13.83
CA LEU A 189 0.19 -32.26 13.39
C LEU A 189 0.76 -33.48 14.12
N ARG A 190 2.08 -33.52 14.31
CA ARG A 190 2.77 -34.55 15.12
C ARG A 190 2.23 -34.60 16.55
N ALA A 191 2.19 -33.47 17.23
CA ALA A 191 1.67 -33.37 18.59
C ALA A 191 0.16 -33.68 18.68
N ALA A 192 -0.58 -33.54 17.58
CA ALA A 192 -1.98 -33.93 17.48
C ALA A 192 -2.18 -35.44 17.19
N GLY A 193 -1.11 -36.22 17.01
CA GLY A 193 -1.19 -37.64 16.65
C GLY A 193 -1.33 -37.92 15.14
N GLY A 194 -1.19 -36.89 14.29
CA GLY A 194 -1.31 -37.00 12.83
C GLY A 194 -0.32 -37.97 12.18
N TYR A 195 0.83 -38.21 12.82
CA TYR A 195 1.89 -39.08 12.31
C TYR A 195 2.07 -40.37 13.12
N ASN A 196 1.06 -40.77 13.90
CA ASN A 196 1.06 -42.08 14.52
C ASN A 196 1.17 -43.18 13.44
N ASP A 197 2.03 -44.16 13.71
CA ASP A 197 2.35 -45.30 12.84
C ASP A 197 2.89 -44.91 11.44
N TRP A 198 3.53 -43.75 11.30
CA TRP A 198 4.11 -43.32 10.03
C TRP A 198 5.17 -44.32 9.50
N PRO A 199 5.18 -44.67 8.20
CA PRO A 199 4.31 -44.17 7.12
C PRO A 199 3.08 -45.06 6.83
N THR A 200 2.80 -46.09 7.64
CA THR A 200 1.77 -47.11 7.34
C THR A 200 0.38 -46.49 7.14
N GLY A 201 -0.36 -47.06 6.18
CA GLY A 201 -1.74 -46.66 5.89
C GLY A 201 -1.85 -45.37 5.09
N ARG A 202 -0.75 -44.86 4.53
CA ARG A 202 -0.69 -43.54 3.89
C ARG A 202 -0.15 -43.65 2.47
N GLY A 203 -0.61 -42.76 1.62
CA GLY A 203 -0.14 -42.73 0.25
C GLY A 203 -0.82 -41.65 -0.58
N ILE A 204 -0.53 -41.71 -1.87
CA ILE A 204 -1.00 -40.74 -2.84
C ILE A 204 -1.52 -41.43 -4.09
N TYR A 205 -2.71 -41.03 -4.51
CA TYR A 205 -3.23 -41.33 -5.84
C TYR A 205 -3.00 -40.13 -6.76
N PHE A 206 -2.66 -40.37 -8.02
CA PHE A 206 -2.77 -39.34 -9.07
C PHE A 206 -3.13 -39.96 -10.41
N ASN A 207 -3.86 -39.21 -11.23
CA ASN A 207 -4.20 -39.63 -12.59
C ASN A 207 -3.01 -39.54 -13.54
N GLU A 208 -3.16 -40.14 -14.73
CA GLU A 208 -2.12 -40.15 -15.78
C GLU A 208 -1.66 -38.74 -16.16
N GLU A 209 -2.58 -37.77 -16.24
CA GLU A 209 -2.27 -36.39 -16.57
C GLU A 209 -1.73 -35.57 -15.39
N LYS A 210 -1.56 -36.18 -14.20
CA LYS A 210 -0.99 -35.54 -13.01
C LYS A 210 -1.71 -34.24 -12.61
N ASN A 211 -3.01 -34.16 -12.87
CA ASN A 211 -3.84 -32.97 -12.68
C ASN A 211 -5.03 -33.21 -11.73
N PHE A 212 -5.13 -34.44 -11.21
CA PHE A 212 -6.01 -34.87 -10.13
C PHE A 212 -5.22 -35.76 -9.17
N LEU A 213 -5.31 -35.47 -7.87
CA LEU A 213 -4.57 -36.17 -6.82
C LEU A 213 -5.44 -36.41 -5.59
N VAL A 214 -5.18 -37.49 -4.87
CA VAL A 214 -5.78 -37.75 -3.56
C VAL A 214 -4.69 -38.14 -2.58
N TRP A 215 -4.52 -37.36 -1.51
CA TRP A 215 -3.72 -37.77 -0.37
C TRP A 215 -4.57 -38.59 0.57
N VAL A 216 -4.05 -39.75 0.97
CA VAL A 216 -4.70 -40.68 1.90
C VAL A 216 -3.95 -40.62 3.23
N ASN A 217 -4.68 -40.31 4.30
CA ASN A 217 -4.18 -40.29 5.69
C ASN A 217 -3.02 -39.33 5.97
N GLU A 218 -3.06 -38.14 5.38
CA GLU A 218 -2.11 -37.05 5.67
C GLU A 218 -2.50 -36.30 6.96
N GLU A 219 -3.44 -35.35 6.87
CA GLU A 219 -4.04 -34.63 8.01
C GLU A 219 -5.49 -35.10 8.24
N ASP A 220 -6.30 -35.04 7.19
CA ASP A 220 -7.63 -35.66 7.10
C ASP A 220 -7.52 -37.05 6.45
N HIS A 221 -8.59 -37.85 6.49
CA HIS A 221 -8.56 -39.17 5.84
C HIS A 221 -8.30 -39.05 4.33
N LEU A 222 -8.94 -38.09 3.67
CA LEU A 222 -8.72 -37.76 2.26
C LEU A 222 -8.53 -36.26 2.05
N ARG A 223 -7.53 -35.91 1.26
CA ARG A 223 -7.42 -34.59 0.63
C ARG A 223 -7.48 -34.76 -0.88
N ILE A 224 -8.63 -34.40 -1.46
CA ILE A 224 -8.93 -34.55 -2.88
C ILE A 224 -8.58 -33.24 -3.58
N ILE A 225 -7.73 -33.30 -4.60
CA ILE A 225 -7.08 -32.15 -5.22
C ILE A 225 -7.27 -32.23 -6.73
N SER A 226 -7.64 -31.12 -7.35
CA SER A 226 -7.57 -30.90 -8.79
C SER A 226 -6.74 -29.65 -9.05
N MET A 227 -5.84 -29.69 -10.03
CA MET A 227 -4.97 -28.57 -10.37
C MET A 227 -4.48 -28.61 -11.81
N GLN A 228 -4.10 -27.45 -12.36
CA GLN A 228 -3.39 -27.34 -13.64
C GLN A 228 -2.69 -25.97 -13.76
N LYS A 229 -1.86 -25.80 -14.79
CA LYS A 229 -1.32 -24.49 -15.18
C LYS A 229 -2.42 -23.60 -15.79
N GLY A 230 -2.26 -22.29 -15.70
CA GLY A 230 -3.23 -21.31 -16.22
C GLY A 230 -4.44 -21.06 -15.32
N GLY A 231 -5.39 -20.26 -15.82
CA GLY A 231 -6.51 -19.69 -15.07
C GLY A 231 -7.87 -20.39 -15.23
N ASP A 232 -7.92 -21.53 -15.92
CA ASP A 232 -9.16 -22.28 -16.15
C ASP A 232 -9.67 -23.00 -14.88
N LEU A 233 -10.27 -22.22 -13.99
CA LEU A 233 -10.94 -22.70 -12.79
C LEU A 233 -12.12 -23.63 -13.10
N GLY A 234 -12.79 -23.41 -14.23
CA GLY A 234 -13.94 -24.21 -14.66
C GLY A 234 -13.56 -25.67 -14.86
N ALA A 235 -12.50 -25.95 -15.63
CA ALA A 235 -11.99 -27.29 -15.85
C ALA A 235 -11.49 -27.94 -14.54
N VAL A 236 -10.74 -27.21 -13.72
CA VAL A 236 -10.21 -27.70 -12.44
C VAL A 236 -11.35 -28.11 -11.50
N TYR A 237 -12.36 -27.25 -11.35
CA TYR A 237 -13.49 -27.51 -10.45
C TYR A 237 -14.38 -28.63 -10.97
N LYS A 238 -14.69 -28.68 -12.28
CA LYS A 238 -15.44 -29.77 -12.91
C LYS A 238 -14.79 -31.13 -12.66
N ARG A 239 -13.46 -31.23 -12.84
CA ARG A 239 -12.68 -32.45 -12.56
C ARG A 239 -12.82 -32.89 -11.10
N LEU A 240 -12.72 -31.95 -10.16
CA LEU A 240 -12.88 -32.22 -8.73
C LEU A 240 -14.28 -32.74 -8.40
N VAL A 241 -15.33 -32.09 -8.91
CA VAL A 241 -16.73 -32.48 -8.67
C VAL A 241 -17.01 -33.87 -9.23
N THR A 242 -16.53 -34.18 -10.44
CA THR A 242 -16.65 -35.52 -11.04
C THR A 242 -16.00 -36.58 -10.16
N ALA A 243 -14.81 -36.32 -9.62
CA ALA A 243 -14.11 -37.25 -8.74
C ALA A 243 -14.86 -37.47 -7.42
N ILE A 244 -15.31 -36.39 -6.75
CA ILE A 244 -16.08 -36.49 -5.50
C ILE A 244 -17.33 -37.35 -5.71
N LYS A 245 -18.12 -37.07 -6.75
CA LYS A 245 -19.34 -37.83 -7.08
C LYS A 245 -19.06 -39.29 -7.40
N ALA A 246 -17.89 -39.62 -7.94
CA ALA A 246 -17.49 -41.00 -8.20
C ALA A 246 -17.10 -41.73 -6.90
N LEU A 247 -16.32 -41.08 -6.03
CA LEU A 247 -15.90 -41.64 -4.75
C LEU A 247 -17.09 -41.86 -3.80
N GLU A 248 -18.04 -40.94 -3.75
CA GLU A 248 -19.25 -41.02 -2.91
C GLU A 248 -20.18 -42.21 -3.27
N LYS A 249 -19.97 -42.87 -4.41
CA LYS A 249 -20.70 -44.12 -4.74
C LYS A 249 -20.24 -45.32 -3.91
N LYS A 250 -19.00 -45.27 -3.41
CA LYS A 250 -18.36 -46.35 -2.63
C LYS A 250 -18.01 -45.93 -1.20
N LEU A 251 -17.81 -44.63 -0.97
CA LEU A 251 -17.42 -44.07 0.32
C LEU A 251 -18.53 -43.20 0.91
N THR A 252 -18.71 -43.28 2.22
CA THR A 252 -19.59 -42.38 2.97
C THR A 252 -18.75 -41.47 3.86
N PHE A 253 -19.04 -40.17 3.82
CA PHE A 253 -18.25 -39.15 4.50
C PHE A 253 -18.99 -38.54 5.69
N ALA A 254 -18.24 -38.31 6.76
CA ALA A 254 -18.71 -37.68 7.99
C ALA A 254 -19.20 -36.25 7.70
N ARG A 255 -20.49 -36.01 7.91
CA ARG A 255 -21.12 -34.70 7.74
C ARG A 255 -22.08 -34.41 8.88
N ASN A 256 -22.11 -33.16 9.32
CA ASN A 256 -23.04 -32.63 10.32
C ASN A 256 -23.79 -31.43 9.75
N ASP A 257 -25.08 -31.28 10.05
CA ASP A 257 -25.90 -30.17 9.50
C ASP A 257 -25.48 -28.78 10.00
N ARG A 258 -24.87 -28.68 11.18
CA ARG A 258 -24.35 -27.42 11.72
C ARG A 258 -22.98 -27.09 11.14
N LEU A 259 -22.13 -28.10 10.96
CA LEU A 259 -20.70 -27.93 10.68
C LEU A 259 -20.26 -28.30 9.25
N GLY A 260 -21.15 -28.86 8.43
CA GLY A 260 -20.80 -29.39 7.11
C GLY A 260 -19.97 -30.67 7.22
N PHE A 261 -19.05 -30.87 6.27
CA PHE A 261 -18.14 -32.00 6.31
C PHE A 261 -17.17 -31.86 7.48
N LEU A 262 -16.98 -32.96 8.21
CA LEU A 262 -16.15 -33.00 9.41
C LEU A 262 -14.71 -33.35 9.05
N THR A 263 -13.79 -32.56 9.58
CA THR A 263 -12.35 -32.66 9.37
C THR A 263 -11.63 -32.74 10.71
N PHE A 264 -10.39 -33.21 10.67
CA PHE A 264 -9.56 -33.31 11.86
C PHE A 264 -9.29 -31.92 12.48
N CYS A 265 -9.01 -30.93 11.63
CA CYS A 265 -8.78 -29.55 12.04
C CYS A 265 -10.06 -28.70 11.90
N PRO A 266 -10.52 -28.02 12.97
CA PRO A 266 -11.75 -27.22 12.93
C PRO A 266 -11.71 -26.03 11.96
N THR A 267 -10.53 -25.64 11.51
CA THR A 267 -10.34 -24.56 10.51
C THR A 267 -10.82 -24.95 9.12
N ASN A 268 -10.90 -26.25 8.83
CA ASN A 268 -11.28 -26.80 7.53
C ASN A 268 -12.76 -27.24 7.46
N LEU A 269 -13.56 -27.04 8.52
CA LEU A 269 -14.99 -27.41 8.54
C LEU A 269 -15.82 -26.71 7.46
N GLY A 270 -17.01 -27.26 7.18
CA GLY A 270 -17.97 -26.72 6.24
C GLY A 270 -17.84 -27.39 4.88
N THR A 271 -17.51 -26.60 3.85
CA THR A 271 -17.24 -27.09 2.50
C THR A 271 -15.94 -27.87 2.40
N THR A 272 -15.00 -27.57 3.32
CA THR A 272 -13.58 -27.93 3.28
C THR A 272 -12.83 -27.43 2.04
N LEU A 273 -13.50 -26.64 1.19
CA LEU A 273 -13.04 -26.23 -0.12
C LEU A 273 -12.07 -25.07 -0.04
N ARG A 274 -10.84 -25.30 -0.49
CA ARG A 274 -9.86 -24.25 -0.81
C ARG A 274 -9.65 -24.22 -2.32
N ALA A 275 -10.25 -23.24 -2.98
CA ALA A 275 -9.91 -22.85 -4.34
C ALA A 275 -8.83 -21.77 -4.28
N SER A 276 -7.81 -21.88 -5.12
CA SER A 276 -6.63 -21.02 -5.12
C SER A 276 -6.08 -20.82 -6.51
N VAL A 277 -5.48 -19.65 -6.74
CA VAL A 277 -4.60 -19.38 -7.88
C VAL A 277 -3.24 -18.90 -7.40
N HIS A 278 -2.19 -19.30 -8.11
CA HIS A 278 -0.93 -18.57 -8.07
C HIS A 278 -1.00 -17.45 -9.10
N VAL A 279 -0.99 -16.19 -8.65
CA VAL A 279 -1.20 -15.02 -9.51
C VAL A 279 -0.07 -13.98 -9.34
N LYS A 280 0.42 -13.44 -10.45
CA LYS A 280 1.42 -12.37 -10.51
C LYS A 280 0.74 -11.02 -10.35
N ILE A 281 0.93 -10.37 -9.21
CA ILE A 281 0.31 -9.08 -8.87
C ILE A 281 1.29 -8.13 -8.17
N PRO A 282 2.48 -7.87 -8.74
CA PRO A 282 3.53 -7.09 -8.08
C PRO A 282 3.09 -5.65 -7.76
N ASN A 283 2.26 -5.02 -8.60
CA ASN A 283 1.89 -3.62 -8.40
C ASN A 283 0.79 -3.47 -7.34
N LEU A 284 -0.20 -4.36 -7.34
CA LEU A 284 -1.27 -4.40 -6.35
C LEU A 284 -0.74 -4.83 -4.99
N ALA A 285 0.14 -5.83 -4.93
CA ALA A 285 0.73 -6.30 -3.68
C ALA A 285 1.62 -5.24 -3.00
N ALA A 286 2.19 -4.31 -3.77
CA ALA A 286 2.96 -3.18 -3.24
C ALA A 286 2.08 -2.07 -2.64
N GLN A 287 0.75 -2.11 -2.84
CA GLN A 287 -0.16 -1.10 -2.28
C GLN A 287 -0.34 -1.31 -0.77
N PRO A 288 -0.32 -0.23 0.05
CA PRO A 288 -0.52 -0.34 1.51
C PRO A 288 -1.84 -1.01 1.92
N ASN A 289 -2.86 -0.90 1.07
CA ASN A 289 -4.20 -1.44 1.30
C ASN A 289 -4.41 -2.84 0.68
N PHE A 290 -3.37 -3.53 0.19
CA PHE A 290 -3.51 -4.85 -0.46
C PHE A 290 -4.32 -5.85 0.37
N LYS A 291 -4.03 -5.93 1.68
CA LYS A 291 -4.77 -6.81 2.61
C LYS A 291 -6.26 -6.47 2.68
N GLU A 292 -6.60 -5.17 2.69
CA GLU A 292 -7.99 -4.71 2.71
C GLU A 292 -8.71 -5.05 1.40
N VAL A 293 -8.00 -4.96 0.27
CA VAL A 293 -8.51 -5.39 -1.04
C VAL A 293 -8.84 -6.89 -1.01
N CYS A 294 -7.95 -7.75 -0.52
CA CYS A 294 -8.25 -9.18 -0.38
C CYS A 294 -9.42 -9.44 0.57
N ASP A 295 -9.43 -8.81 1.75
CA ASP A 295 -10.47 -8.99 2.77
C ASP A 295 -11.86 -8.57 2.24
N LYS A 296 -11.95 -7.52 1.41
CA LYS A 296 -13.20 -7.07 0.76
C LYS A 296 -13.87 -8.15 -0.09
N TYR A 297 -13.07 -9.03 -0.71
CA TYR A 297 -13.56 -10.12 -1.55
C TYR A 297 -13.56 -11.48 -0.82
N ASN A 298 -13.43 -11.49 0.51
CA ASN A 298 -13.29 -12.71 1.30
C ASN A 298 -12.13 -13.60 0.81
N LEU A 299 -11.03 -12.99 0.39
CA LEU A 299 -9.83 -13.67 -0.05
C LEU A 299 -8.75 -13.64 1.02
N GLN A 300 -7.83 -14.59 0.94
CA GLN A 300 -6.57 -14.56 1.66
C GLN A 300 -5.42 -14.72 0.66
N ALA A 301 -4.36 -13.94 0.83
CA ALA A 301 -3.14 -13.98 0.04
C ALA A 301 -1.96 -14.46 0.90
N ARG A 302 -1.12 -15.34 0.36
CA ARG A 302 0.09 -15.88 1.01
C ARG A 302 1.21 -16.06 -0.01
N GLY A 303 2.46 -16.20 0.42
CA GLY A 303 3.54 -16.63 -0.48
C GLY A 303 3.34 -18.06 -0.99
N ILE A 304 4.07 -18.42 -2.04
CA ILE A 304 3.85 -19.67 -2.81
C ILE A 304 4.53 -20.91 -2.23
N HIS A 305 5.35 -20.77 -1.18
CA HIS A 305 6.14 -21.87 -0.60
C HIS A 305 5.60 -22.37 0.75
N GLY A 306 4.43 -21.88 1.20
CA GLY A 306 3.80 -22.33 2.43
C GLY A 306 2.93 -21.27 3.10
N GLU A 307 2.26 -21.66 4.20
CA GLU A 307 1.30 -20.83 4.92
C GLU A 307 1.90 -19.53 5.50
N HIS A 308 3.23 -19.47 5.66
CA HIS A 308 3.97 -18.34 6.24
C HIS A 308 5.10 -17.80 5.36
N THR A 309 5.15 -18.18 4.08
CA THR A 309 6.27 -17.76 3.21
C THR A 309 6.03 -16.36 2.63
N GLU A 310 7.11 -15.60 2.45
CA GLU A 310 7.07 -14.35 1.69
C GLU A 310 6.82 -14.62 0.20
N SER A 311 6.21 -13.65 -0.50
CA SER A 311 6.05 -13.75 -1.94
C SER A 311 7.40 -13.57 -2.64
N VAL A 312 7.73 -14.47 -3.57
CA VAL A 312 8.87 -14.29 -4.47
C VAL A 312 8.38 -13.64 -5.77
N GLY A 313 8.98 -12.52 -6.17
CA GLY A 313 8.71 -11.88 -7.46
C GLY A 313 7.28 -11.36 -7.68
N GLY A 314 6.55 -11.03 -6.61
CA GLY A 314 5.16 -10.55 -6.70
C GLY A 314 4.12 -11.63 -7.03
N VAL A 315 4.45 -12.91 -6.86
CA VAL A 315 3.52 -14.03 -7.03
C VAL A 315 2.92 -14.43 -5.69
N TYR A 316 1.59 -14.52 -5.63
CA TYR A 316 0.83 -14.86 -4.43
C TYR A 316 -0.09 -16.06 -4.67
N ASP A 317 -0.22 -16.93 -3.66
CA ASP A 317 -1.35 -17.86 -3.53
C ASP A 317 -2.56 -17.09 -2.98
N VAL A 318 -3.54 -16.84 -3.86
CA VAL A 318 -4.79 -16.18 -3.53
C VAL A 318 -5.91 -17.21 -3.51
N SER A 319 -6.58 -17.34 -2.36
CA SER A 319 -7.65 -18.32 -2.16
C SER A 319 -8.87 -17.73 -1.47
N ASN A 320 -10.02 -18.41 -1.58
CA ASN A 320 -11.16 -18.09 -0.72
C ASN A 320 -10.75 -18.22 0.75
N LYS A 321 -11.22 -17.30 1.59
CA LYS A 321 -11.00 -17.29 3.04
C LYS A 321 -12.06 -18.10 3.79
N ARG A 322 -13.31 -18.05 3.31
CA ARG A 322 -14.46 -18.72 3.94
C ARG A 322 -14.52 -20.22 3.61
N ARG A 323 -14.90 -21.03 4.60
CA ARG A 323 -15.16 -22.48 4.46
C ARG A 323 -16.51 -22.89 5.04
N LEU A 324 -16.95 -22.21 6.08
CA LEU A 324 -18.18 -22.49 6.82
C LEU A 324 -19.28 -21.45 6.53
N GLY A 325 -20.55 -21.87 6.60
CA GLY A 325 -21.71 -21.01 6.33
C GLY A 325 -21.96 -20.61 4.86
N LEU A 326 -21.48 -21.39 3.89
CA LEU A 326 -21.73 -21.24 2.45
C LEU A 326 -21.56 -22.60 1.75
N THR A 327 -22.09 -22.77 0.54
CA THR A 327 -21.91 -23.99 -0.27
C THR A 327 -20.55 -24.04 -0.97
N GLU A 328 -20.16 -25.19 -1.49
CA GLU A 328 -18.94 -25.36 -2.29
C GLU A 328 -18.97 -24.47 -3.54
N LEU A 329 -20.12 -24.41 -4.24
CA LEU A 329 -20.31 -23.54 -5.40
C LEU A 329 -20.18 -22.06 -5.03
N GLU A 330 -20.75 -21.64 -3.90
CA GLU A 330 -20.58 -20.26 -3.39
C GLU A 330 -19.11 -19.96 -3.07
N ALA A 331 -18.40 -20.88 -2.40
CA ALA A 331 -17.00 -20.69 -2.01
C ALA A 331 -16.06 -20.54 -3.22
N VAL A 332 -16.23 -21.38 -4.26
CA VAL A 332 -15.43 -21.26 -5.49
C VAL A 332 -15.82 -20.02 -6.30
N THR A 333 -17.10 -19.61 -6.28
CA THR A 333 -17.58 -18.38 -6.93
C THR A 333 -17.04 -17.12 -6.26
N GLU A 334 -16.96 -17.09 -4.92
CA GLU A 334 -16.29 -16.01 -4.19
C GLU A 334 -14.82 -15.89 -4.61
N MET A 335 -14.10 -17.02 -4.68
CA MET A 335 -12.70 -17.04 -5.13
C MET A 335 -12.58 -16.46 -6.55
N TYR A 336 -13.37 -16.99 -7.49
CA TYR A 336 -13.37 -16.59 -8.89
C TYR A 336 -13.58 -15.09 -9.07
N ASN A 337 -14.64 -14.55 -8.47
CA ASN A 337 -14.98 -13.14 -8.60
C ASN A 337 -13.94 -12.22 -7.95
N GLY A 338 -13.40 -12.61 -6.79
CA GLY A 338 -12.36 -11.85 -6.12
C GLY A 338 -11.06 -11.82 -6.93
N VAL A 339 -10.65 -12.94 -7.51
CA VAL A 339 -9.43 -13.00 -8.35
C VAL A 339 -9.60 -12.19 -9.64
N LYS A 340 -10.79 -12.18 -10.27
CA LYS A 340 -11.07 -11.31 -11.43
C LYS A 340 -10.84 -9.85 -11.09
N GLU A 341 -11.30 -9.39 -9.93
CA GLU A 341 -11.07 -7.99 -9.54
C GLU A 341 -9.59 -7.72 -9.20
N ILE A 342 -8.90 -8.66 -8.57
CA ILE A 342 -7.45 -8.56 -8.32
C ILE A 342 -6.67 -8.39 -9.64
N ILE A 343 -6.93 -9.23 -10.64
CA ILE A 343 -6.28 -9.14 -11.95
C ILE A 343 -6.64 -7.82 -12.64
N LYS A 344 -7.89 -7.37 -12.53
CA LYS A 344 -8.31 -6.08 -13.09
C LYS A 344 -7.56 -4.91 -12.44
N GLN A 345 -7.44 -4.87 -11.12
CA GLN A 345 -6.68 -3.81 -10.43
C GLN A 345 -5.19 -3.87 -10.75
N GLU A 346 -4.60 -5.07 -10.85
CA GLU A 346 -3.21 -5.21 -11.30
C GLU A 346 -3.02 -4.66 -12.71
N LYS A 347 -3.94 -4.97 -13.64
CA LYS A 347 -3.93 -4.41 -15.00
C LYS A 347 -3.98 -2.88 -14.98
N GLU A 348 -4.89 -2.30 -14.19
CA GLU A 348 -5.02 -0.85 -14.03
C GLU A 348 -3.73 -0.22 -13.46
N LEU A 349 -3.09 -0.85 -12.47
CA LEU A 349 -1.84 -0.37 -11.87
C LEU A 349 -0.62 -0.55 -12.79
N SER A 350 -0.68 -1.55 -13.68
CA SER A 350 0.38 -1.83 -14.65
C SER A 350 0.26 -0.99 -15.94
N TRP A 351 -0.86 -0.29 -16.11
CA TRP A 351 -1.12 0.49 -17.31
C TRP A 351 -0.10 1.61 -17.48
N LYS A 352 0.40 1.75 -18.71
CA LYS A 352 1.27 2.85 -19.13
C LYS A 352 0.71 3.43 -20.44
N PRO A 353 0.69 4.76 -20.58
CA PRO A 353 0.28 5.37 -21.84
C PRO A 353 1.33 5.11 -22.93
N GLU A 354 0.89 4.72 -24.12
CA GLU A 354 1.76 4.55 -25.30
C GLU A 354 1.75 5.78 -26.21
N SER A 355 0.67 6.57 -26.15
CA SER A 355 0.48 7.80 -26.92
C SER A 355 -0.21 8.91 -26.10
N ILE A 356 -0.23 10.13 -26.64
CA ILE A 356 -0.97 11.24 -26.05
C ILE A 356 -2.49 11.05 -26.19
N GLU A 357 -2.94 10.36 -27.24
CA GLU A 357 -4.33 9.94 -27.42
C GLU A 357 -4.78 8.99 -26.31
N ASP A 358 -3.94 8.03 -25.90
CA ASP A 358 -4.24 7.13 -24.78
C ASP A 358 -4.37 7.91 -23.46
N MET A 359 -3.47 8.87 -23.23
CA MET A 359 -3.54 9.74 -22.06
C MET A 359 -4.85 10.55 -22.05
N TYR A 360 -5.27 11.07 -23.20
CA TYR A 360 -6.52 11.80 -23.34
C TYR A 360 -7.74 10.90 -23.09
N GLU A 361 -7.78 9.70 -23.65
CA GLU A 361 -8.86 8.76 -23.43
C GLU A 361 -8.96 8.34 -21.95
N HIS A 362 -7.82 8.06 -21.31
CA HIS A 362 -7.75 7.70 -19.89
C HIS A 362 -8.31 8.82 -19.01
N VAL A 363 -7.81 10.05 -19.17
CA VAL A 363 -8.19 11.21 -18.35
C VAL A 363 -9.63 11.65 -18.63
N SER A 364 -10.11 11.58 -19.87
CA SER A 364 -11.48 11.96 -20.23
C SER A 364 -12.53 11.02 -19.63
N LYS A 365 -12.22 9.72 -19.52
CA LYS A 365 -13.10 8.72 -18.87
C LYS A 365 -13.07 8.79 -17.34
N ALA A 366 -12.01 9.34 -16.74
CA ALA A 366 -11.81 9.39 -15.30
C ALA A 366 -12.74 10.39 -14.60
N LYS A 367 -13.93 9.96 -14.16
CA LYS A 367 -14.93 10.84 -13.48
C LYS A 367 -14.44 11.48 -12.18
N ASN A 368 -13.50 10.84 -11.48
CA ASN A 368 -12.91 11.31 -10.23
C ASN A 368 -11.80 12.36 -10.42
N CYS A 369 -11.25 12.50 -11.63
CA CYS A 369 -10.21 13.49 -11.89
C CYS A 369 -10.77 14.92 -11.97
N LYS A 370 -10.24 15.82 -11.14
CA LYS A 370 -10.65 17.23 -11.00
C LYS A 370 -9.48 18.21 -11.22
N SER A 371 -8.37 17.73 -11.76
CA SER A 371 -7.16 18.53 -11.94
C SER A 371 -7.38 19.70 -12.91
N LEU A 372 -6.63 20.79 -12.73
CA LEU A 372 -6.60 21.89 -13.71
C LEU A 372 -6.11 21.40 -15.08
N MET A 373 -5.15 20.47 -15.11
CA MET A 373 -4.68 19.81 -16.32
C MET A 373 -5.86 19.20 -17.08
N LYS A 374 -6.68 18.35 -16.43
CA LYS A 374 -7.83 17.73 -17.09
C LYS A 374 -8.84 18.75 -17.60
N LYS A 375 -9.07 19.83 -16.84
CA LYS A 375 -10.00 20.89 -17.23
C LYS A 375 -9.62 21.55 -18.56
N TYR A 376 -8.31 21.71 -18.81
CA TYR A 376 -7.78 22.41 -19.98
C TYR A 376 -7.18 21.49 -21.05
N PHE A 377 -6.99 20.20 -20.76
CA PHE A 377 -6.58 19.18 -21.73
C PHE A 377 -7.79 18.70 -22.55
N THR A 378 -8.32 19.59 -23.39
CA THR A 378 -9.42 19.29 -24.31
C THR A 378 -8.91 18.54 -25.55
N LYS A 379 -9.82 17.91 -26.31
CA LYS A 379 -9.45 17.26 -27.58
C LYS A 379 -8.75 18.23 -28.53
N ASP A 380 -9.25 19.45 -28.66
CA ASP A 380 -8.66 20.46 -29.55
C ASP A 380 -7.25 20.86 -29.11
N VAL A 381 -7.02 20.98 -27.80
CA VAL A 381 -5.68 21.26 -27.24
C VAL A 381 -4.74 20.08 -27.47
N MET A 382 -5.22 18.84 -27.28
CA MET A 382 -4.44 17.63 -27.56
C MET A 382 -4.02 17.58 -29.04
N GLU A 383 -4.97 17.70 -29.97
CA GLU A 383 -4.69 17.66 -31.42
C GLU A 383 -3.74 18.78 -31.87
N LYS A 384 -3.85 19.97 -31.27
CA LYS A 384 -2.98 21.11 -31.58
C LYS A 384 -1.53 20.90 -31.12
N LEU A 385 -1.34 20.21 -30.00
CA LEU A 385 -0.05 20.11 -29.30
C LEU A 385 0.65 18.76 -29.46
N LYS A 386 -0.03 17.70 -29.90
CA LYS A 386 0.50 16.33 -29.91
C LYS A 386 1.83 16.14 -30.64
N ASP A 387 2.04 16.86 -31.73
CA ASP A 387 3.26 16.77 -32.55
C ASP A 387 4.31 17.83 -32.19
N LYS A 388 4.05 18.67 -31.17
CA LYS A 388 4.95 19.74 -30.75
C LYS A 388 6.06 19.18 -29.87
N LYS A 389 7.27 19.70 -30.08
CA LYS A 389 8.44 19.43 -29.26
C LYS A 389 9.20 20.72 -28.97
N THR A 390 9.81 20.78 -27.79
CA THR A 390 10.76 21.84 -27.44
C THR A 390 12.15 21.53 -28.02
N SER A 391 13.08 22.48 -27.89
CA SER A 391 14.49 22.32 -28.26
C SER A 391 15.22 21.24 -27.45
N HIS A 392 14.79 20.97 -26.21
CA HIS A 392 15.28 19.84 -25.41
C HIS A 392 14.55 18.52 -25.71
N GLY A 393 13.62 18.51 -26.67
CA GLY A 393 12.89 17.32 -27.09
C GLY A 393 11.69 16.96 -26.22
N ALA A 394 11.29 17.82 -25.28
CA ALA A 394 10.12 17.60 -24.45
C ALA A 394 8.83 17.65 -25.26
N THR A 395 7.88 16.80 -24.88
CA THR A 395 6.54 16.67 -25.48
C THR A 395 5.46 17.09 -24.48
N LEU A 396 4.22 17.20 -24.96
CA LEU A 396 3.08 17.39 -24.06
C LEU A 396 2.90 16.23 -23.08
N MET A 397 3.24 14.99 -23.50
CA MET A 397 3.16 13.82 -22.62
C MET A 397 4.02 14.00 -21.37
N ASP A 398 5.25 14.49 -21.52
CA ASP A 398 6.17 14.74 -20.41
C ASP A 398 5.58 15.75 -19.40
N CYS A 399 4.86 16.75 -19.90
CA CYS A 399 4.25 17.79 -19.07
C CYS A 399 3.05 17.27 -18.25
N ILE A 400 2.22 16.40 -18.83
CA ILE A 400 0.96 15.94 -18.20
C ILE A 400 1.05 14.58 -17.52
N TYR A 401 2.15 13.84 -17.71
CA TYR A 401 2.31 12.45 -17.25
C TYR A 401 1.92 12.27 -15.78
N SER A 402 2.37 13.18 -14.92
CA SER A 402 2.06 13.15 -13.49
C SER A 402 0.55 13.20 -13.21
N GLY A 403 -0.21 14.08 -13.87
CA GLY A 403 -1.65 14.18 -13.69
C GLY A 403 -2.45 13.06 -14.36
N VAL A 404 -1.90 12.44 -15.41
CA VAL A 404 -2.47 11.25 -16.05
C VAL A 404 -2.36 10.04 -15.10
N MET A 405 -1.18 9.83 -14.52
CA MET A 405 -0.95 8.71 -13.61
C MET A 405 -1.54 8.93 -12.21
N ASN A 406 -1.71 10.20 -11.80
CA ASN A 406 -2.24 10.57 -10.49
C ASN A 406 -3.49 11.43 -10.67
N LEU A 407 -4.61 10.76 -11.00
CA LEU A 407 -5.90 11.38 -11.31
C LEU A 407 -6.47 12.24 -10.16
N ASP A 408 -5.97 12.08 -8.94
CA ASP A 408 -6.37 12.87 -7.78
C ASP A 408 -5.54 14.15 -7.57
N SER A 409 -4.57 14.45 -8.45
CA SER A 409 -3.82 15.72 -8.42
C SER A 409 -4.72 16.94 -8.56
N GLY A 410 -4.45 18.00 -7.79
CA GLY A 410 -5.17 19.27 -7.92
C GLY A 410 -4.80 20.08 -9.17
N VAL A 411 -3.53 20.04 -9.60
CA VAL A 411 -3.03 20.77 -10.78
C VAL A 411 -2.75 19.80 -11.92
N GLY A 412 -1.91 18.79 -11.71
CA GLY A 412 -1.70 17.68 -12.65
C GLY A 412 -0.82 17.98 -13.87
N ILE A 413 -0.10 19.10 -13.90
CA ILE A 413 0.80 19.44 -15.01
C ILE A 413 2.09 20.07 -14.47
N TYR A 414 3.21 19.73 -15.10
CA TYR A 414 4.54 20.30 -14.90
C TYR A 414 5.10 20.78 -16.24
N ALA A 415 6.00 21.75 -16.25
CA ALA A 415 6.77 22.06 -17.45
C ALA A 415 7.93 21.06 -17.59
N ALA A 416 8.33 20.67 -18.80
CA ALA A 416 9.46 19.75 -18.97
C ALA A 416 10.80 20.48 -19.17
N ASP A 417 10.75 21.75 -19.56
CA ASP A 417 11.87 22.68 -19.68
C ASP A 417 11.36 24.13 -19.68
N PRO A 418 12.22 25.16 -19.67
CA PRO A 418 11.79 26.55 -19.77
C PRO A 418 10.94 26.87 -21.02
N GLU A 419 11.25 26.26 -22.16
CA GLU A 419 10.56 26.51 -23.45
C GLU A 419 9.12 25.96 -23.46
N SER A 420 8.83 24.97 -22.61
CA SER A 420 7.50 24.37 -22.44
C SER A 420 6.43 25.43 -22.18
N TYR A 421 6.75 26.49 -21.43
CA TYR A 421 5.84 27.60 -21.13
C TYR A 421 5.43 28.42 -22.37
N THR A 422 6.14 28.26 -23.48
CA THR A 422 5.82 28.87 -24.78
C THR A 422 5.23 27.82 -25.74
N VAL A 423 5.88 26.66 -25.89
CA VAL A 423 5.47 25.61 -26.84
C VAL A 423 4.12 25.00 -26.47
N PHE A 424 3.84 24.81 -25.17
CA PHE A 424 2.61 24.22 -24.64
C PHE A 424 1.73 25.27 -23.94
N ALA A 425 1.83 26.54 -24.33
CA ALA A 425 1.08 27.65 -23.71
C ALA A 425 -0.45 27.44 -23.76
N ASP A 426 -0.99 26.75 -24.78
CA ASP A 426 -2.43 26.52 -24.91
C ASP A 426 -3.05 25.73 -23.74
N ILE A 427 -2.25 24.94 -23.01
CA ILE A 427 -2.67 24.27 -21.77
C ILE A 427 -2.07 24.92 -20.52
N LEU A 428 -0.80 25.34 -20.57
CA LEU A 428 -0.13 25.91 -19.41
C LEU A 428 -0.69 27.29 -19.02
N ASP A 429 -0.97 28.18 -19.97
CA ASP A 429 -1.47 29.52 -19.66
C ASP A 429 -2.84 29.51 -18.95
N PRO A 430 -3.85 28.75 -19.42
CA PRO A 430 -5.11 28.64 -18.67
C PRO A 430 -4.93 28.05 -17.27
N VAL A 431 -4.07 27.05 -17.10
CA VAL A 431 -3.73 26.47 -15.79
C VAL A 431 -3.08 27.53 -14.89
N ILE A 432 -2.09 28.26 -15.39
CA ILE A 432 -1.39 29.34 -14.67
C ILE A 432 -2.39 30.41 -14.26
N LYS A 433 -3.25 30.88 -15.18
CA LYS A 433 -4.27 31.89 -14.89
C LYS A 433 -5.20 31.44 -13.76
N GLU A 434 -5.76 30.23 -13.84
CA GLU A 434 -6.70 29.76 -12.83
C GLU A 434 -6.04 29.48 -11.46
N TYR A 435 -4.82 28.96 -11.46
CA TYR A 435 -4.06 28.72 -10.24
C TYR A 435 -3.73 30.05 -9.53
N HIS A 436 -3.15 30.99 -10.27
CA HIS A 436 -2.73 32.31 -9.77
C HIS A 436 -3.88 33.34 -9.69
N LYS A 437 -5.12 32.91 -9.91
CA LYS A 437 -6.35 33.73 -9.78
C LYS A 437 -6.39 34.95 -10.71
N LEU A 438 -5.79 34.83 -11.89
CA LEU A 438 -5.94 35.77 -13.00
C LEU A 438 -7.25 35.45 -13.74
N LYS A 439 -7.90 36.48 -14.31
CA LYS A 439 -9.07 36.26 -15.15
C LYS A 439 -8.64 35.63 -16.48
N PRO A 440 -9.50 34.84 -17.14
CA PRO A 440 -9.18 34.25 -18.45
C PRO A 440 -8.74 35.29 -19.50
N SER A 441 -9.34 36.47 -19.48
CA SER A 441 -9.03 37.61 -20.36
C SER A 441 -7.73 38.33 -20.03
N ASP A 442 -7.17 38.13 -18.82
CA ASP A 442 -5.99 38.87 -18.40
C ASP A 442 -4.76 38.39 -19.17
N THR A 443 -3.90 39.33 -19.56
CA THR A 443 -2.55 39.01 -20.01
C THR A 443 -1.71 38.64 -18.80
N ILE A 444 -1.03 37.50 -18.85
CA ILE A 444 -0.10 37.11 -17.80
C ILE A 444 1.07 38.11 -17.86
N THR A 445 1.35 38.80 -16.76
CA THR A 445 2.44 39.76 -16.66
C THR A 445 3.11 39.62 -15.31
N HIS A 446 4.41 39.90 -15.26
CA HIS A 446 5.19 39.89 -14.04
C HIS A 446 6.07 41.14 -13.97
N PRO A 447 6.20 41.79 -12.80
CA PRO A 447 7.07 42.95 -12.67
C PRO A 447 8.56 42.61 -12.89
N ALA A 448 9.36 43.65 -13.03
CA ALA A 448 10.82 43.53 -13.02
C ALA A 448 11.28 42.90 -11.70
N PHE A 449 12.41 42.19 -11.76
CA PHE A 449 13.04 41.61 -10.58
C PHE A 449 13.46 42.72 -9.61
N ASP A 450 12.95 42.70 -8.38
CA ASP A 450 13.16 43.78 -7.41
C ASP A 450 13.25 43.24 -5.97
N LEU A 451 14.45 43.34 -5.40
CA LEU A 451 14.77 42.93 -4.03
C LEU A 451 14.67 44.09 -3.01
N GLY A 452 14.35 45.31 -3.47
CA GLY A 452 14.31 46.51 -2.64
C GLY A 452 15.67 46.99 -2.11
N ASP A 453 15.63 48.03 -1.27
CA ASP A 453 16.81 48.54 -0.56
C ASP A 453 17.09 47.70 0.69
N ILE A 454 18.09 46.82 0.62
CA ILE A 454 18.44 45.89 1.69
C ILE A 454 19.10 46.56 2.91
N GLU A 455 19.55 47.79 2.80
CA GLU A 455 20.08 48.55 3.93
C GLU A 455 18.95 49.24 4.72
N ASN A 456 17.81 49.49 4.08
CA ASN A 456 16.65 50.15 4.67
C ASN A 456 15.36 49.34 4.53
N LEU A 457 15.39 48.06 4.95
CA LEU A 457 14.23 47.18 4.87
C LEU A 457 13.10 47.62 5.83
N PRO A 458 11.84 47.69 5.36
CA PRO A 458 10.70 48.09 6.18
C PRO A 458 10.16 46.93 7.04
N PHE A 459 11.03 46.07 7.56
CA PHE A 459 10.67 44.82 8.24
C PHE A 459 11.28 44.74 9.66
N PRO A 460 10.87 45.59 10.61
CA PRO A 460 11.27 45.40 12.00
C PRO A 460 10.75 44.05 12.52
N ASP A 461 11.39 43.48 13.54
CA ASP A 461 11.02 42.17 14.10
C ASP A 461 9.51 42.09 14.39
N LEU A 462 8.86 41.08 13.82
CA LEU A 462 7.42 40.84 13.95
C LEU A 462 7.01 40.44 15.36
N ASP A 463 7.93 39.84 16.14
CA ASP A 463 7.69 39.39 17.49
C ASP A 463 8.93 39.59 18.38
N PRO A 464 9.25 40.86 18.75
CA PRO A 464 10.45 41.17 19.53
C PRO A 464 10.46 40.52 20.93
N GLU A 465 9.29 40.14 21.44
CA GLU A 465 9.15 39.45 22.73
C GLU A 465 9.38 37.93 22.62
N GLY A 466 9.35 37.37 21.41
CA GLY A 466 9.58 35.94 21.13
C GLY A 466 8.47 35.00 21.62
N ASN A 467 7.26 35.52 21.88
CA ASN A 467 6.19 34.76 22.52
C ASN A 467 5.33 33.97 21.53
N MET A 468 5.24 34.43 20.28
CA MET A 468 4.30 33.95 19.27
C MET A 468 5.01 33.25 18.10
N ILE A 469 6.04 33.86 17.52
CA ILE A 469 6.75 33.34 16.35
C ILE A 469 7.87 32.41 16.80
N VAL A 470 7.78 31.15 16.38
CA VAL A 470 8.79 30.12 16.65
C VAL A 470 9.99 30.29 15.72
N SER A 471 9.73 30.50 14.43
CA SER A 471 10.76 30.63 13.40
C SER A 471 10.24 31.37 12.18
N THR A 472 11.15 32.04 11.49
CA THR A 472 10.92 32.72 10.22
C THR A 472 11.75 32.08 9.12
N ARG A 473 11.17 31.92 7.93
CA ARG A 473 11.81 31.28 6.78
C ARG A 473 11.41 31.95 5.49
N ILE A 474 12.36 32.21 4.61
CA ILE A 474 12.09 32.64 3.23
C ILE A 474 12.82 31.71 2.28
N ARG A 475 12.12 31.25 1.24
CA ARG A 475 12.72 30.45 0.17
C ARG A 475 12.36 30.97 -1.20
N VAL A 476 13.24 30.69 -2.17
CA VAL A 476 13.00 30.88 -3.61
C VAL A 476 13.42 29.61 -4.37
N GLY A 477 12.72 29.33 -5.47
CA GLY A 477 13.14 28.35 -6.47
C GLY A 477 13.94 29.06 -7.57
N ARG A 478 15.00 28.42 -8.06
CA ARG A 478 15.76 28.90 -9.21
C ARG A 478 16.10 27.73 -10.12
N SER A 479 15.91 27.97 -11.41
CA SER A 479 16.29 27.03 -12.46
C SER A 479 17.40 27.64 -13.30
N HIS A 480 18.45 26.89 -13.55
CA HIS A 480 19.46 27.26 -14.55
C HIS A 480 18.85 27.41 -15.94
N LYS A 481 19.32 28.40 -16.71
CA LYS A 481 18.84 28.69 -18.07
C LYS A 481 19.20 27.60 -19.08
N GLU A 482 20.31 26.90 -18.87
CA GLU A 482 20.91 25.97 -19.84
C GLU A 482 20.39 24.53 -19.73
N PHE A 483 19.72 24.20 -18.63
CA PHE A 483 19.30 22.84 -18.31
C PHE A 483 17.77 22.70 -18.40
N ALA A 484 17.31 21.56 -18.91
CA ALA A 484 15.91 21.18 -18.87
C ALA A 484 15.45 20.77 -17.46
N PHE A 485 14.14 20.65 -17.26
CA PHE A 485 13.56 20.17 -16.00
C PHE A 485 13.53 18.64 -15.93
N PRO A 486 13.20 18.03 -14.78
CA PRO A 486 13.41 16.60 -14.54
C PRO A 486 12.88 15.58 -15.58
N PRO A 487 11.73 15.78 -16.27
CA PRO A 487 11.24 14.79 -17.23
C PRO A 487 12.22 14.49 -18.36
N VAL A 488 12.95 15.49 -18.84
CA VAL A 488 13.88 15.37 -19.98
C VAL A 488 15.32 15.75 -19.64
N LEU A 489 15.59 16.05 -18.36
CA LEU A 489 16.95 16.26 -17.86
C LEU A 489 17.73 14.95 -17.82
N THR A 490 18.78 14.87 -18.64
CA THR A 490 19.66 13.70 -18.68
C THR A 490 20.46 13.52 -17.38
N LYS A 491 20.89 12.30 -17.09
CA LYS A 491 21.75 12.01 -15.94
C LYS A 491 23.06 12.80 -16.01
N GLU A 492 23.66 12.88 -17.19
CA GLU A 492 24.90 13.63 -17.45
C GLU A 492 24.70 15.12 -17.18
N ASP A 493 23.62 15.71 -17.67
CA ASP A 493 23.34 17.13 -17.46
C ASP A 493 22.99 17.43 -16.01
N ARG A 494 22.34 16.49 -15.32
CA ARG A 494 22.10 16.61 -13.87
C ARG A 494 23.40 16.67 -13.07
N VAL A 495 24.39 15.85 -13.41
CA VAL A 495 25.72 15.87 -12.78
C VAL A 495 26.47 17.16 -13.12
N LYS A 496 26.41 17.61 -14.38
CA LYS A 496 27.00 18.92 -14.77
C LYS A 496 26.36 20.07 -14.00
N MET A 497 25.03 20.06 -13.88
CA MET A 497 24.25 21.06 -13.18
C MET A 497 24.56 21.08 -11.68
N GLU A 498 24.69 19.91 -11.05
CA GLU A 498 25.17 19.80 -9.67
C GLU A 498 26.53 20.47 -9.54
N LYS A 499 27.48 20.11 -10.41
CA LYS A 499 28.84 20.66 -10.36
C LYS A 499 28.86 22.18 -10.43
N VAL A 500 28.21 22.79 -11.44
CA VAL A 500 28.20 24.27 -11.56
C VAL A 500 27.49 24.94 -10.39
N SER A 501 26.47 24.29 -9.82
CA SER A 501 25.78 24.79 -8.63
C SER A 501 26.69 24.76 -7.40
N VAL A 502 27.40 23.65 -7.20
CA VAL A 502 28.32 23.46 -6.06
C VAL A 502 29.52 24.38 -6.18
N ASP A 503 30.08 24.58 -7.37
CA ASP A 503 31.17 25.53 -7.61
C ASP A 503 30.74 26.96 -7.21
N ALA A 504 29.51 27.36 -7.54
CA ALA A 504 28.97 28.65 -7.11
C ALA A 504 28.73 28.71 -5.58
N LEU A 505 28.14 27.67 -5.00
CA LEU A 505 27.82 27.60 -3.56
C LEU A 505 29.08 27.59 -2.67
N THR A 506 30.13 26.90 -3.11
CA THR A 506 31.41 26.84 -2.38
C THR A 506 32.21 28.15 -2.48
N SER A 507 31.86 29.04 -3.42
CA SER A 507 32.42 30.38 -3.51
C SER A 507 31.78 31.41 -2.57
N LEU A 508 30.68 31.05 -1.89
CA LEU A 508 30.01 31.93 -0.93
C LEU A 508 30.90 32.21 0.29
N GLY A 509 31.02 33.50 0.65
CA GLY A 509 31.80 33.99 1.79
C GLY A 509 30.95 34.39 3.00
N ASP A 510 31.62 34.98 4.00
CA ASP A 510 31.02 35.56 5.20
C ASP A 510 29.98 34.65 5.88
N GLU A 511 28.83 35.20 6.28
CA GLU A 511 27.74 34.47 6.93
C GLU A 511 27.11 33.37 6.07
N LEU A 512 27.40 33.33 4.75
CA LEU A 512 26.86 32.33 3.83
C LEU A 512 27.78 31.13 3.63
N LYS A 513 29.03 31.21 4.10
CA LYS A 513 30.03 30.15 3.94
C LYS A 513 29.56 28.85 4.59
N GLY A 514 29.66 27.77 3.83
CA GLY A 514 29.09 26.47 4.19
C GLY A 514 29.71 25.31 3.46
N LYS A 515 29.07 24.14 3.59
CA LYS A 515 29.51 22.89 2.98
C LYS A 515 28.38 22.24 2.20
N TYR A 516 28.74 21.63 1.08
CA TYR A 516 27.84 20.80 0.28
C TYR A 516 27.95 19.33 0.72
N HIS A 517 26.80 18.68 0.84
CA HIS A 517 26.64 17.28 1.22
C HIS A 517 25.85 16.57 0.11
N PRO A 518 26.52 15.80 -0.77
CA PRO A 518 25.82 15.00 -1.78
C PRO A 518 24.99 13.92 -1.08
N LEU A 519 23.83 13.60 -1.66
CA LEU A 519 23.03 12.44 -1.24
C LEU A 519 23.71 11.13 -1.65
N ASP A 520 24.41 11.13 -2.79
CA ASP A 520 25.19 9.98 -3.23
C ASP A 520 26.33 9.69 -2.23
N GLY A 521 26.38 8.45 -1.74
CA GLY A 521 27.33 8.03 -0.70
C GLY A 521 27.06 8.58 0.71
N MET A 522 25.96 9.29 0.96
CA MET A 522 25.61 9.76 2.31
C MET A 522 25.28 8.58 3.22
N ASN A 523 25.94 8.49 4.38
CA ASN A 523 25.65 7.43 5.35
C ASN A 523 24.30 7.67 6.06
N LYS A 524 23.70 6.58 6.56
CA LYS A 524 22.36 6.58 7.17
C LYS A 524 22.26 7.47 8.40
N GLU A 525 23.29 7.53 9.24
CA GLU A 525 23.33 8.39 10.43
C GLU A 525 23.24 9.88 10.06
N THR A 526 24.00 10.30 9.04
CA THR A 526 23.95 11.67 8.52
C THR A 526 22.59 11.96 7.90
N GLN A 527 22.04 11.00 7.16
CA GLN A 527 20.72 11.11 6.55
C GLN A 527 19.62 11.30 7.60
N ASP A 528 19.66 10.50 8.67
CA ASP A 528 18.70 10.55 9.77
C ASP A 528 18.83 11.86 10.56
N GLN A 529 20.06 12.34 10.82
CA GLN A 529 20.28 13.63 11.47
C GLN A 529 19.76 14.81 10.62
N LEU A 530 20.07 14.83 9.32
CA LEU A 530 19.58 15.89 8.43
C LEU A 530 18.06 15.84 8.25
N THR A 531 17.46 14.65 8.34
CA THR A 531 16.00 14.50 8.34
C THR A 531 15.41 15.04 9.64
N ALA A 532 16.01 14.74 10.79
CA ALA A 532 15.59 15.24 12.09
C ALA A 532 15.72 16.78 12.21
N ASP A 533 16.74 17.35 11.56
CA ASP A 533 16.93 18.80 11.46
C ASP A 533 15.92 19.47 10.48
N HIS A 534 15.09 18.68 9.78
CA HIS A 534 14.21 19.10 8.67
C HIS A 534 14.96 19.70 7.49
N PHE A 535 16.21 19.27 7.27
CA PHE A 535 17.08 19.77 6.22
C PHE A 535 17.00 18.90 4.97
N LEU A 536 16.82 17.59 5.11
CA LEU A 536 16.80 16.67 3.97
C LEU A 536 15.43 16.59 3.28
N PHE A 537 15.45 16.42 1.97
CA PHE A 537 14.29 16.06 1.15
C PHE A 537 14.31 14.56 0.80
N ASN A 538 13.17 14.00 0.36
CA ASN A 538 13.01 12.57 0.07
C ASN A 538 12.38 12.30 -1.32
N ASP A 539 12.32 11.02 -1.71
CA ASP A 539 11.85 10.52 -3.00
C ASP A 539 10.45 9.87 -2.96
N HIS A 540 9.63 10.22 -1.96
CA HIS A 540 8.35 9.54 -1.73
C HIS A 540 7.14 10.23 -2.39
N ASP A 541 7.26 11.45 -2.90
CA ASP A 541 6.15 12.14 -3.56
C ASP A 541 5.83 11.48 -4.92
N ARG A 542 4.72 10.76 -5.00
CA ARG A 542 4.31 10.06 -6.22
C ARG A 542 3.97 11.00 -7.39
N PHE A 543 3.57 12.24 -7.14
CA PHE A 543 3.34 13.21 -8.20
C PHE A 543 4.67 13.64 -8.82
N LEU A 544 5.67 13.94 -7.99
CA LEU A 544 7.01 14.31 -8.42
C LEU A 544 7.72 13.11 -9.09
N LYS A 545 7.54 11.90 -8.56
CA LYS A 545 8.03 10.65 -9.15
C LYS A 545 7.49 10.45 -10.56
N ALA A 546 6.17 10.55 -10.73
CA ALA A 546 5.53 10.41 -12.04
C ALA A 546 5.92 11.55 -13.00
N ALA A 547 6.28 12.73 -12.48
CA ALA A 547 6.82 13.83 -13.28
C ALA A 547 8.33 13.68 -13.58
N GLY A 548 8.98 12.57 -13.24
CA GLY A 548 10.42 12.36 -13.49
C GLY A 548 11.37 13.05 -12.50
N GLY A 549 10.87 13.67 -11.43
CA GLY A 549 11.69 14.35 -10.41
C GLY A 549 12.74 13.45 -9.75
N TYR A 550 12.45 12.15 -9.66
CA TYR A 550 13.29 11.16 -9.01
C TYR A 550 14.04 10.23 -9.99
N ASN A 551 14.10 10.58 -11.28
CA ASN A 551 14.91 9.83 -12.24
C ASN A 551 16.38 9.81 -11.80
N ASP A 552 17.03 8.65 -11.88
CA ASP A 552 18.44 8.44 -11.46
C ASP A 552 18.74 8.73 -9.99
N TRP A 553 17.75 8.69 -9.09
CA TRP A 553 17.94 8.95 -7.66
C TRP A 553 19.03 8.06 -7.03
N PRO A 554 19.94 8.60 -6.18
CA PRO A 554 20.06 9.98 -5.72
C PRO A 554 21.08 10.83 -6.53
N THR A 555 21.49 10.38 -7.72
CA THR A 555 22.59 10.99 -8.51
C THR A 555 22.42 12.49 -8.70
N GLY A 556 23.46 13.29 -8.40
CA GLY A 556 23.45 14.73 -8.69
C GLY A 556 22.59 15.55 -7.73
N ARG A 557 22.18 14.99 -6.58
CA ARG A 557 21.36 15.67 -5.57
C ARG A 557 22.15 15.85 -4.30
N GLY A 558 21.84 16.91 -3.57
CA GLY A 558 22.45 17.18 -2.29
C GLY A 558 21.95 18.46 -1.64
N ILE A 559 22.57 18.77 -0.52
CA ILE A 559 22.23 19.94 0.28
C ILE A 559 23.49 20.70 0.66
N TYR A 560 23.42 22.02 0.49
CA TYR A 560 24.38 22.95 1.06
C TYR A 560 23.77 23.61 2.29
N PHE A 561 24.56 23.81 3.35
CA PHE A 561 24.18 24.69 4.45
C PHE A 561 25.40 25.37 5.07
N ASN A 562 25.19 26.58 5.60
CA ASN A 562 26.21 27.33 6.30
C ASN A 562 26.47 26.82 7.72
N GLU A 563 27.52 27.30 8.37
CA GLU A 563 27.92 26.86 9.72
C GLU A 563 26.82 27.07 10.76
N GLU A 564 26.11 28.20 10.69
CA GLU A 564 25.00 28.57 11.58
C GLU A 564 23.68 27.85 11.26
N LYS A 565 23.65 27.01 10.21
CA LYS A 565 22.46 26.26 9.76
C LYS A 565 21.21 27.16 9.53
N ASN A 566 21.46 28.42 9.16
CA ASN A 566 20.44 29.46 8.97
C ASN A 566 20.32 29.91 7.49
N PHE A 567 21.15 29.31 6.62
CA PHE A 567 21.11 29.40 5.17
C PHE A 567 21.35 28.01 4.57
N LEU A 568 20.46 27.59 3.65
CA LEU A 568 20.50 26.26 3.03
C LEU A 568 20.16 26.35 1.54
N VAL A 569 20.71 25.44 0.74
CA VAL A 569 20.33 25.26 -0.66
C VAL A 569 20.14 23.78 -0.96
N TRP A 570 18.94 23.40 -1.39
CA TRP A 570 18.71 22.07 -1.96
C TRP A 570 19.05 22.10 -3.44
N VAL A 571 19.84 21.11 -3.89
CA VAL A 571 20.27 20.96 -5.28
C VAL A 571 19.54 19.76 -5.89
N ASN A 572 18.86 20.00 -7.02
CA ASN A 572 18.16 19.00 -7.84
C ASN A 572 17.04 18.22 -7.14
N GLU A 573 16.25 18.90 -6.30
CA GLU A 573 15.02 18.35 -5.69
C GLU A 573 13.84 18.44 -6.66
N GLU A 574 12.91 19.39 -6.50
CA GLU A 574 11.82 19.67 -7.44
C GLU A 574 12.29 20.64 -8.53
N ASP A 575 12.92 21.74 -8.10
CA ASP A 575 13.61 22.70 -8.96
C ASP A 575 15.13 22.47 -8.89
N HIS A 576 15.89 23.10 -9.79
CA HIS A 576 17.35 22.94 -9.80
C HIS A 576 17.99 23.42 -8.50
N LEU A 577 17.54 24.57 -7.99
CA LEU A 577 17.95 25.11 -6.70
C LEU A 577 16.75 25.57 -5.89
N ARG A 578 16.71 25.20 -4.61
CA ARG A 578 15.83 25.79 -3.61
C ARG A 578 16.67 26.49 -2.57
N ILE A 579 16.74 27.83 -2.67
CA ILE A 579 17.57 28.68 -1.83
C ILE A 579 16.73 29.13 -0.63
N ILE A 580 17.23 28.90 0.58
CA ILE A 580 16.49 29.00 1.82
C ILE A 580 17.31 29.83 2.82
N SER A 581 16.66 30.82 3.42
CA SER A 581 17.15 31.52 4.62
C SER A 581 16.12 31.33 5.73
N MET A 582 16.58 31.01 6.94
CA MET A 582 15.69 30.80 8.09
C MET A 582 16.39 31.05 9.41
N GLN A 583 15.65 31.38 10.46
CA GLN A 583 16.14 31.42 11.83
C GLN A 583 14.98 31.31 12.83
N LYS A 584 15.29 31.17 14.12
CA LYS A 584 14.29 31.28 15.20
C LYS A 584 13.84 32.73 15.40
N GLY A 585 12.62 32.91 15.89
CA GLY A 585 12.04 34.24 16.15
C GLY A 585 11.43 34.91 14.90
N GLY A 586 11.01 36.17 15.07
CA GLY A 586 10.20 36.95 14.11
C GLY A 586 10.97 37.90 13.20
N ASP A 587 12.30 37.92 13.24
CA ASP A 587 13.14 38.85 12.47
C ASP A 587 13.20 38.47 10.98
N LEU A 588 12.13 38.82 10.27
CA LEU A 588 12.00 38.66 8.83
C LEU A 588 13.03 39.49 8.06
N GLY A 589 13.40 40.67 8.58
CA GLY A 589 14.37 41.56 7.96
C GLY A 589 15.74 40.91 7.82
N ALA A 590 16.27 40.32 8.90
CA ALA A 590 17.54 39.60 8.86
C ALA A 590 17.50 38.38 7.93
N VAL A 591 16.42 37.59 7.99
CA VAL A 591 16.23 36.42 7.12
C VAL A 591 16.22 36.83 5.64
N TYR A 592 15.50 37.90 5.29
CA TYR A 592 15.42 38.40 3.93
C TYR A 592 16.75 38.99 3.45
N LYS A 593 17.43 39.80 4.28
CA LYS A 593 18.74 40.37 3.95
C LYS A 593 19.77 39.27 3.63
N ARG A 594 19.81 38.20 4.44
CA ARG A 594 20.68 37.03 4.19
C ARG A 594 20.33 36.32 2.89
N LEU A 595 19.03 36.14 2.59
CA LEU A 595 18.59 35.54 1.32
C LEU A 595 19.01 36.39 0.11
N VAL A 596 18.84 37.71 0.17
CA VAL A 596 19.19 38.63 -0.92
C VAL A 596 20.70 38.61 -1.19
N LYS A 597 21.54 38.65 -0.13
CA LYS A 597 22.99 38.50 -0.29
C LYS A 597 23.36 37.23 -1.04
N ALA A 598 22.72 36.11 -0.69
CA ALA A 598 22.95 34.84 -1.37
C ALA A 598 22.48 34.85 -2.82
N ILE A 599 21.30 35.39 -3.10
CA ILE A 599 20.77 35.49 -4.48
C ILE A 599 21.70 36.34 -5.35
N ASN A 600 22.17 37.48 -4.85
CA ASN A 600 23.10 38.34 -5.59
C ASN A 600 24.42 37.61 -5.88
N ALA A 601 25.05 37.02 -4.87
CA ALA A 601 26.30 36.28 -5.03
C ALA A 601 26.18 35.09 -6.00
N LEU A 602 25.06 34.35 -5.94
CA LEU A 602 24.82 33.25 -6.87
C LEU A 602 24.54 33.75 -8.30
N SER A 603 23.84 34.87 -8.46
CA SER A 603 23.50 35.43 -9.78
C SER A 603 24.72 36.00 -10.52
N GLU A 604 25.82 36.30 -9.81
CA GLU A 604 27.10 36.64 -10.44
C GLU A 604 27.79 35.43 -11.09
N LYS A 605 27.44 34.21 -10.67
CA LYS A 605 28.07 32.96 -11.12
C LYS A 605 27.15 32.09 -11.97
N LEU A 606 25.83 32.22 -11.78
CA LEU A 606 24.81 31.37 -12.37
C LEU A 606 23.82 32.18 -13.19
N SER A 607 23.41 31.65 -14.33
CA SER A 607 22.36 32.22 -15.16
C SER A 607 21.03 31.51 -14.92
N PHE A 608 20.06 32.23 -14.36
CA PHE A 608 18.74 31.66 -14.07
C PHE A 608 17.73 31.89 -15.20
N ALA A 609 16.86 30.90 -15.42
CA ALA A 609 15.74 30.97 -16.35
C ALA A 609 14.69 31.97 -15.84
N ARG A 610 14.53 33.08 -16.57
CA ARG A 610 13.56 34.13 -16.29
C ARG A 610 13.02 34.69 -17.60
N GLU A 611 11.71 34.96 -17.66
CA GLU A 611 11.08 35.73 -18.74
C GLU A 611 10.22 36.87 -18.16
N ASP A 612 9.97 37.91 -18.94
CA ASP A 612 9.23 39.09 -18.46
C ASP A 612 7.75 38.79 -18.16
N ARG A 613 7.18 37.81 -18.87
CA ARG A 613 5.77 37.42 -18.74
C ARG A 613 5.51 36.63 -17.45
N LEU A 614 6.39 35.68 -17.11
CA LEU A 614 6.21 34.71 -16.03
C LEU A 614 7.17 34.88 -14.86
N GLY A 615 8.14 35.80 -14.93
CA GLY A 615 9.20 35.89 -13.94
C GLY A 615 10.17 34.71 -14.04
N PHE A 616 10.67 34.24 -12.89
CA PHE A 616 11.53 33.06 -12.85
C PHE A 616 10.75 31.80 -13.17
N LEU A 617 11.35 30.94 -14.00
CA LEU A 617 10.74 29.72 -14.49
C LEU A 617 11.11 28.54 -13.59
N THR A 618 10.11 27.79 -13.18
CA THR A 618 10.21 26.63 -12.28
C THR A 618 9.62 25.40 -12.93
N PHE A 619 9.95 24.22 -12.39
CA PHE A 619 9.41 22.96 -12.88
C PHE A 619 7.88 22.90 -12.74
N CYS A 620 7.38 23.35 -11.58
CA CYS A 620 5.95 23.45 -11.30
C CYS A 620 5.39 24.84 -11.67
N PRO A 621 4.28 24.95 -12.43
CA PRO A 621 3.67 26.24 -12.79
C PRO A 621 3.12 27.01 -11.58
N SER A 622 2.91 26.34 -10.44
CA SER A 622 2.48 26.99 -9.20
C SER A 622 3.55 27.88 -8.56
N ASN A 623 4.83 27.63 -8.89
CA ASN A 623 5.98 28.30 -8.29
C ASN A 623 6.57 29.41 -9.19
N LEU A 624 5.89 29.81 -10.26
CA LEU A 624 6.31 30.90 -11.16
C LEU A 624 6.30 32.29 -10.50
N GLY A 625 6.87 33.28 -11.19
CA GLY A 625 6.96 34.67 -10.77
C GLY A 625 8.21 34.92 -9.93
N THR A 626 8.03 35.42 -8.72
CA THR A 626 9.12 35.58 -7.74
C THR A 626 9.69 34.23 -7.28
N THR A 627 8.88 33.18 -7.39
CA THR A 627 9.04 31.85 -6.73
C THR A 627 9.06 31.93 -5.19
N LEU A 628 8.94 33.13 -4.64
CA LEU A 628 9.23 33.43 -3.25
C LEU A 628 8.11 32.95 -2.35
N ARG A 629 8.49 32.23 -1.28
CA ARG A 629 7.63 31.91 -0.16
C ARG A 629 8.31 32.35 1.13
N ALA A 630 7.88 33.48 1.65
CA ALA A 630 8.17 33.93 3.00
C ALA A 630 7.12 33.34 3.93
N SER A 631 7.55 32.78 5.06
CA SER A 631 6.66 32.19 6.04
C SER A 631 7.16 32.28 7.48
N VAL A 632 6.22 32.19 8.42
CA VAL A 632 6.49 32.06 9.86
C VAL A 632 5.77 30.86 10.42
N HIS A 633 6.42 30.18 11.37
CA HIS A 633 5.73 29.30 12.30
C HIS A 633 5.25 30.15 13.48
N ILE A 634 3.94 30.32 13.61
CA ILE A 634 3.34 31.22 14.60
C ILE A 634 2.28 30.51 15.44
N LYS A 635 2.30 30.77 16.75
CA LYS A 635 1.30 30.32 17.73
C LYS A 635 0.07 31.23 17.68
N ILE A 636 -1.05 30.69 17.19
CA ILE A 636 -2.32 31.43 17.04
C ILE A 636 -3.54 30.57 17.46
N PRO A 637 -3.54 29.99 18.67
CA PRO A 637 -4.58 29.04 19.10
C PRO A 637 -6.00 29.65 19.09
N HIS A 638 -6.17 30.95 19.35
CA HIS A 638 -7.50 31.55 19.41
C HIS A 638 -8.06 31.84 18.01
N LEU A 639 -7.24 32.41 17.13
CA LEU A 639 -7.62 32.67 15.74
C LEU A 639 -7.83 31.37 14.98
N ALA A 640 -6.97 30.36 15.18
CA ALA A 640 -7.11 29.06 14.55
C ALA A 640 -8.40 28.31 14.95
N ALA A 641 -8.92 28.56 16.15
CA ALA A 641 -10.19 27.99 16.60
C ALA A 641 -11.42 28.58 15.87
N LYS A 642 -11.27 29.69 15.13
CA LYS A 642 -12.37 30.29 14.39
C LYS A 642 -12.70 29.48 13.13
N LYS A 643 -14.01 29.26 12.90
CA LYS A 643 -14.52 28.57 11.71
C LYS A 643 -14.11 29.24 10.39
N ASP A 644 -13.89 30.56 10.41
CA ASP A 644 -13.51 31.37 9.25
C ASP A 644 -12.00 31.67 9.17
N PHE A 645 -11.16 31.01 9.96
CA PHE A 645 -9.69 31.23 9.98
C PHE A 645 -9.05 31.26 8.58
N LYS A 646 -9.30 30.24 7.76
CA LYS A 646 -8.73 30.19 6.39
C LYS A 646 -9.21 31.34 5.52
N HIS A 647 -10.45 31.79 5.69
CA HIS A 647 -11.01 32.93 4.97
C HIS A 647 -10.37 34.25 5.43
N ILE A 648 -10.06 34.39 6.72
CA ILE A 648 -9.31 35.53 7.25
C ILE A 648 -7.91 35.58 6.61
N CYS A 649 -7.17 34.45 6.61
CA CYS A 649 -5.87 34.37 5.95
C CYS A 649 -5.96 34.72 4.46
N ASP A 650 -6.95 34.18 3.74
CA ASP A 650 -7.15 34.46 2.32
C ASP A 650 -7.41 35.96 2.04
N LYS A 651 -8.18 36.65 2.90
CA LYS A 651 -8.39 38.11 2.80
C LYS A 651 -7.10 38.91 3.02
N LEU A 652 -6.22 38.41 3.88
CA LEU A 652 -4.88 38.96 4.11
C LEU A 652 -3.88 38.52 3.03
N LYS A 653 -4.33 37.79 2.00
CA LYS A 653 -3.51 37.23 0.92
C LYS A 653 -2.42 36.27 1.44
N LEU A 654 -2.71 35.64 2.58
CA LEU A 654 -1.89 34.63 3.22
C LEU A 654 -2.44 33.23 2.96
N GLN A 655 -1.58 32.24 3.13
CA GLN A 655 -1.94 30.83 3.16
C GLN A 655 -1.51 30.22 4.49
N ALA A 656 -2.41 29.45 5.12
CA ALA A 656 -2.12 28.72 6.36
C ALA A 656 -1.99 27.21 6.10
N ARG A 657 -0.95 26.58 6.66
CA ARG A 657 -0.67 25.14 6.61
C ARG A 657 -0.24 24.60 7.98
N GLY A 658 -0.26 23.28 8.16
CA GLY A 658 0.39 22.65 9.31
C GLY A 658 1.92 22.77 9.24
N ILE A 659 2.58 22.52 10.38
CA ILE A 659 4.01 22.80 10.58
C ILE A 659 4.96 21.88 9.77
N HIS A 660 4.47 20.78 9.21
CA HIS A 660 5.26 19.82 8.42
C HIS A 660 4.99 19.95 6.91
N GLY A 661 4.39 21.05 6.46
CA GLY A 661 4.19 21.35 5.04
C GLY A 661 2.75 21.12 4.55
N GLU A 662 2.61 20.98 3.24
CA GLU A 662 1.30 20.83 2.59
C GLU A 662 0.59 19.56 3.08
N HIS A 663 -0.69 19.67 3.43
CA HIS A 663 -1.54 18.57 3.93
C HIS A 663 -1.22 18.01 5.33
N THR A 664 -0.44 18.72 6.15
CA THR A 664 -0.16 18.29 7.53
C THR A 664 -1.09 18.96 8.55
N GLU A 665 -1.48 18.24 9.62
CA GLU A 665 -2.27 18.81 10.70
C GLU A 665 -1.42 19.74 11.59
N SER A 666 -2.03 20.80 12.10
CA SER A 666 -1.41 21.70 13.07
C SER A 666 -1.47 21.11 14.47
N VAL A 667 -0.33 20.98 15.14
CA VAL A 667 -0.28 20.56 16.55
C VAL A 667 -0.22 21.81 17.44
N GLY A 668 -1.07 21.87 18.48
CA GLY A 668 -0.98 22.88 19.53
C GLY A 668 -1.27 24.33 19.10
N GLY A 669 -2.01 24.56 18.01
CA GLY A 669 -2.34 25.90 17.52
C GLY A 669 -1.19 26.63 16.82
N VAL A 670 -0.16 25.91 16.38
CA VAL A 670 0.95 26.45 15.58
C VAL A 670 0.70 26.22 14.09
N TYR A 671 0.85 27.27 13.28
CA TYR A 671 0.64 27.22 11.84
C TYR A 671 1.82 27.79 11.06
N ASP A 672 2.08 27.23 9.88
CA ASP A 672 2.90 27.85 8.83
C ASP A 672 2.04 28.87 8.06
N ILE A 673 2.31 30.16 8.27
CA ILE A 673 1.64 31.26 7.60
C ILE A 673 2.58 31.87 6.57
N SER A 674 2.19 31.86 5.29
CA SER A 674 3.02 32.35 4.19
C SER A 674 2.28 33.30 3.25
N ASN A 675 3.00 34.08 2.44
CA ASN A 675 2.39 34.75 1.28
C ASN A 675 1.75 33.71 0.34
N LYS A 676 0.59 34.07 -0.22
CA LYS A 676 -0.12 33.23 -1.20
C LYS A 676 0.31 33.55 -2.64
N ARG A 677 0.52 34.84 -2.94
CA ARG A 677 0.87 35.33 -4.29
C ARG A 677 2.36 35.17 -4.58
N ARG A 678 2.68 34.81 -5.82
CA ARG A 678 4.06 34.64 -6.32
C ARG A 678 4.24 35.25 -7.71
N LEU A 679 3.23 35.12 -8.55
CA LEU A 679 3.13 35.76 -9.86
C LEU A 679 2.41 37.12 -9.77
N GLY A 680 2.75 38.05 -10.66
CA GLY A 680 2.16 39.41 -10.69
C GLY A 680 2.53 40.32 -9.51
N ILE A 681 3.62 40.05 -8.79
CA ILE A 681 4.13 40.84 -7.65
C ILE A 681 5.65 40.76 -7.62
N SER A 682 6.36 41.79 -7.15
CA SER A 682 7.82 41.77 -6.98
C SER A 682 8.23 40.98 -5.73
N GLU A 683 9.50 40.61 -5.62
CA GLU A 683 10.01 39.89 -4.44
C GLU A 683 9.82 40.69 -3.16
N ILE A 684 10.21 41.97 -3.18
CA ILE A 684 10.08 42.85 -2.01
C ILE A 684 8.61 43.04 -1.60
N ASP A 685 7.70 43.19 -2.56
CA ASP A 685 6.28 43.39 -2.24
C ASP A 685 5.61 42.08 -1.79
N ALA A 686 6.06 40.92 -2.26
CA ALA A 686 5.61 39.63 -1.73
C ALA A 686 6.00 39.44 -0.26
N VAL A 687 7.20 39.89 0.12
CA VAL A 687 7.65 39.89 1.52
C VAL A 687 6.89 40.92 2.35
N LYS A 688 6.65 42.13 1.82
CA LYS A 688 5.79 43.14 2.49
C LYS A 688 4.37 42.62 2.72
N GLU A 689 3.78 41.95 1.74
CA GLU A 689 2.44 41.36 1.88
C GLU A 689 2.39 40.31 2.98
N MET A 690 3.39 39.42 3.03
CA MET A 690 3.53 38.46 4.12
C MET A 690 3.65 39.17 5.47
N TYR A 691 4.59 40.14 5.56
CA TYR A 691 4.88 40.89 6.77
C TYR A 691 3.63 41.57 7.34
N ASN A 692 2.97 42.40 6.52
CA ASN A 692 1.77 43.12 6.92
C ASN A 692 0.63 42.18 7.31
N GLY A 693 0.46 41.08 6.58
CA GLY A 693 -0.53 40.05 6.90
C GLY A 693 -0.25 39.41 8.26
N VAL A 694 1.00 39.06 8.56
CA VAL A 694 1.38 38.45 9.84
C VAL A 694 1.24 39.44 11.00
N GLN A 695 1.55 40.72 10.81
CA GLN A 695 1.28 41.75 11.82
C GLN A 695 -0.22 41.80 12.18
N GLU A 696 -1.09 41.72 11.19
CA GLU A 696 -2.54 41.70 11.42
C GLU A 696 -3.00 40.40 12.10
N ILE A 697 -2.43 39.25 11.73
CA ILE A 697 -2.66 37.97 12.42
C ILE A 697 -2.28 38.06 13.91
N ILE A 698 -1.13 38.63 14.23
CA ILE A 698 -0.67 38.86 15.61
C ILE A 698 -1.64 39.75 16.37
N ARG A 699 -2.07 40.85 15.75
CA ARG A 699 -3.04 41.78 16.35
C ARG A 699 -4.36 41.09 16.66
N ILE A 700 -4.91 40.35 15.71
CA ILE A 700 -6.18 39.60 15.87
C ILE A 700 -6.05 38.55 16.99
N GLU A 701 -4.95 37.80 17.02
CA GLU A 701 -4.72 36.79 18.06
C GLU A 701 -4.67 37.43 19.46
N LYS A 702 -3.97 38.57 19.62
CA LYS A 702 -3.90 39.29 20.90
C LYS A 702 -5.26 39.85 21.34
N ASP A 703 -6.07 40.34 20.39
CA ASP A 703 -7.44 40.79 20.67
C ASP A 703 -8.33 39.64 21.15
N LEU A 704 -8.26 38.49 20.47
CA LEU A 704 -9.02 37.29 20.84
C LEU A 704 -8.58 36.73 22.20
N ALA A 705 -7.27 36.67 22.47
CA ALA A 705 -6.73 36.23 23.75
C ALA A 705 -7.14 37.13 24.93
N SER A 706 -7.32 38.43 24.68
CA SER A 706 -7.74 39.41 25.70
C SER A 706 -9.27 39.57 25.84
N GLY A 707 -10.07 38.76 25.13
CA GLY A 707 -11.54 38.81 25.19
C GLY A 707 -12.16 40.07 24.55
N LYS A 708 -11.37 40.88 23.83
CA LYS A 708 -11.86 42.02 23.06
C LYS A 708 -12.41 41.49 21.74
N GLY A 709 -13.74 41.35 21.65
CA GLY A 709 -14.40 40.94 20.41
C GLY A 709 -13.94 41.79 19.22
N THR A 710 -13.68 41.15 18.07
CA THR A 710 -13.15 41.78 16.85
C THR A 710 -14.10 42.87 16.37
N LYS A 711 -13.93 44.12 16.82
CA LYS A 711 -14.56 45.27 16.17
C LYS A 711 -13.92 45.36 14.79
N SER A 712 -14.70 45.14 13.74
CA SER A 712 -14.25 45.43 12.37
C SER A 712 -13.96 46.93 12.28
N SER A 713 -12.70 47.32 12.47
CA SER A 713 -12.21 48.53 11.82
C SER A 713 -12.29 48.26 10.32
N SER A 714 -13.02 49.11 9.62
CA SER A 714 -13.08 49.14 8.17
C SER A 714 -11.72 48.83 7.55
N CYS A 715 -11.66 47.77 6.74
CA CYS A 715 -10.60 47.59 5.75
C CYS A 715 -10.55 48.86 4.89
N THR A 716 -9.68 49.79 5.22
CA THR A 716 -9.15 50.71 4.23
C THR A 716 -8.15 49.91 3.42
N VAL A 717 -8.49 49.70 2.15
CA VAL A 717 -7.69 48.97 1.17
C VAL A 717 -6.26 49.55 1.14
N LEU A 718 -5.26 48.69 1.40
CA LEU A 718 -3.87 48.86 0.97
C LEU A 718 -3.59 47.93 -0.20
#